data_AF-A0A2V8YJ40-F1
#
_entry.id   AF-A0A2V8YJ40-F1
#
_cell.length_a   1.000
_cell.length_b   1.000
_cell.length_c   1.000
_cell.angle_alpha   90.00
_cell.angle_beta   90.00
_cell.angle_gamma   90.00
#
_symmetry.space_group_name_H-M   'P 1'
#
loop_
_entity.id
_entity.type
_entity.pdbx_description
1 polymer ?
#
loop_
_entity_poly.entity_id
_entity_poly.type
_entity_poly.pdbx_seq_one_letter_code
_entity_poly.pdbx_strand_id
1 'polypeptide(L)'
;MSRRPPRWHFVFLVIALNLSSQVRVQAQSPADLIADLRRSFKKPPDDCRIMMRWWWFGPSVTQAELERELRTMKAGGIGGVEVQTTYPLELDNSLTGFRNYSFLSEEHLDALRFASEKAHELGLRFDLTLGSGWPYGGPTVPVTLAAGRLRVLVVSVPEGAGSVTVPDMEGGDQFIAAFLVGTVQGKIVTENVERLSDPRDGRILLPHFEGPHAVLFFTASRTGQQVKRPAIGAEGFVLDHYDRAAIQNYLHAVGDRLMQAFGSHPPYAIFSDSLEVYGSNWTSDFLKEFQARRGYDLMPYLPTLIGEPGSATREIRHDWGRTLTELANENYLMPLRNWASQHGTRFRSQNYGTPPLTLSSNALVDLPEGEGWQWKGFSAVRWAASANHLYGRPITSSETWTWLHSPVFRATPLDMKAAADSYFLEGSNQLIGHGWPYSPESAAEPGWRFYAAAVFNQHNPWWLVMPDVARYLQRTSYLLRQGKAAVDVALLLPTDDAWARFTATIDGTASATAGPFPPGASISVNEVEAALLGKRVIQQILEAGFNVDFIDAEAIDKIGIPYPVLVLPNLEHLPLTTYRKIEGYARNGGAVIAIGNLPLRAPGLKQSESDSSLVLQISQELFREPGAPGHFLADEADLGQTLARVMKQDVSLSPPAPDIGFVHRKLPFADIYFLANTANQRVRTQGAFRVSADQAELWDPVSGATRTLSAASAVQLSFEPYQSCILVFYHQGLVSKRTQISAAKPNAPLSALDLASNWSVTFSGLGRTVKMKTLHSWTDDADTKYYSGTAVYEKELKVPVALLKPDINLYLDFGPGTPIPVTTVASDLGADATGSGTPRMQAWLDSPVREGALIFVDNRLVGAVWLPPYQVDVTQYLHAGDNQLKIVVGNLAINEKLRHSADSPSPLIQCQTREKQPRLKLIQSAKHLQPTPFLWRPRLEPNHPSYAKPNPLNLSS
;
A
#
# COMPACT_ATOMS: atom_id res chain seq x y z
N MET A 1 -82.35 2.87 31.42
CA MET A 1 -83.10 4.12 31.16
C MET A 1 -82.12 5.26 30.92
N SER A 2 -82.36 6.01 29.85
CA SER A 2 -81.94 7.40 29.55
C SER A 2 -80.47 7.87 29.63
N ARG A 3 -79.97 8.17 28.43
CA ARG A 3 -79.28 9.41 27.97
C ARG A 3 -77.76 9.55 28.21
N ARG A 4 -77.05 9.54 27.08
CA ARG A 4 -75.64 9.91 26.84
C ARG A 4 -75.38 11.41 27.09
N PRO A 5 -74.15 11.83 27.46
CA PRO A 5 -73.71 13.22 27.40
C PRO A 5 -73.07 13.58 26.04
N PRO A 6 -72.99 14.88 25.68
CA PRO A 6 -72.76 15.32 24.30
C PRO A 6 -71.29 15.67 23.99
N ARG A 7 -70.93 15.49 22.71
CA ARG A 7 -69.78 16.11 22.02
C ARG A 7 -70.23 17.44 21.41
N TRP A 8 -69.47 18.53 21.55
CA TRP A 8 -69.52 19.67 20.63
C TRP A 8 -68.12 20.29 20.41
N HIS A 9 -67.91 20.73 19.17
CA HIS A 9 -66.67 21.17 18.53
C HIS A 9 -66.30 22.61 18.90
N PHE A 10 -64.99 22.95 18.93
CA PHE A 10 -64.52 24.32 18.75
C PHE A 10 -63.24 24.39 17.90
N VAL A 11 -63.26 25.35 16.99
CA VAL A 11 -62.31 25.65 15.92
C VAL A 11 -61.06 26.37 16.48
N PHE A 12 -59.88 25.99 15.98
CA PHE A 12 -58.59 26.63 16.26
C PHE A 12 -58.39 27.90 15.40
N LEU A 13 -57.96 28.99 16.03
CA LEU A 13 -57.26 30.10 15.37
C LEU A 13 -56.02 30.44 16.21
N VAL A 14 -54.83 30.10 15.70
CA VAL A 14 -53.53 30.49 16.28
C VAL A 14 -52.83 31.38 15.26
N ILE A 15 -52.55 32.62 15.66
CA ILE A 15 -51.75 33.58 14.90
C ILE A 15 -50.28 33.18 15.03
N ALA A 16 -49.64 32.89 13.90
CA ALA A 16 -48.21 32.60 13.79
C ALA A 16 -47.41 33.90 13.63
N LEU A 17 -46.42 34.10 14.50
CA LEU A 17 -45.28 35.00 14.29
C LEU A 17 -44.02 34.13 14.20
N ASN A 18 -43.68 33.73 12.97
CA ASN A 18 -42.40 33.11 12.64
C ASN A 18 -41.45 34.20 12.15
N LEU A 19 -40.48 34.57 12.98
CA LEU A 19 -39.24 35.21 12.54
C LEU A 19 -38.28 34.10 12.11
N SER A 20 -38.38 33.68 10.85
CA SER A 20 -37.41 32.79 10.21
C SER A 20 -36.26 33.61 9.65
N SER A 21 -35.10 33.53 10.30
CA SER A 21 -33.82 33.88 9.68
C SER A 21 -33.51 32.85 8.59
N GLN A 22 -33.99 33.11 7.37
CA GLN A 22 -33.56 32.37 6.18
C GLN A 22 -32.08 32.69 5.91
N VAL A 23 -31.18 31.85 6.40
CA VAL A 23 -29.86 31.71 5.79
C VAL A 23 -30.11 31.08 4.41
N ARG A 24 -30.18 31.91 3.37
CA ARG A 24 -30.10 31.42 1.98
C ARG A 24 -28.72 30.79 1.82
N VAL A 25 -28.65 29.46 1.84
CA VAL A 25 -27.50 28.73 1.31
C VAL A 25 -27.50 28.96 -0.19
N GLN A 26 -26.77 29.98 -0.64
CA GLN A 26 -26.57 30.26 -2.05
C GLN A 26 -25.69 29.13 -2.61
N ALA A 27 -26.19 28.36 -3.59
CA ALA A 27 -25.41 27.33 -4.24
C ALA A 27 -24.14 27.96 -4.83
N GLN A 28 -22.96 27.39 -4.51
CA GLN A 28 -21.68 27.90 -5.01
C GLN A 28 -21.68 27.87 -6.55
N SER A 29 -21.23 28.95 -7.18
CA SER A 29 -21.08 28.98 -8.63
C SER A 29 -19.91 28.09 -9.06
N PRO A 30 -19.87 27.59 -10.32
CA PRO A 30 -18.69 26.88 -10.84
C PRO A 30 -17.39 27.67 -10.69
N ALA A 31 -17.44 29.00 -10.79
CA ALA A 31 -16.27 29.86 -10.59
C ALA A 31 -15.75 29.82 -9.14
N ASP A 32 -16.66 29.80 -8.17
CA ASP A 32 -16.31 29.67 -6.74
C ASP A 32 -15.69 28.30 -6.46
N LEU A 33 -16.27 27.23 -7.02
CA LEU A 33 -15.74 25.87 -6.87
C LEU A 33 -14.33 25.71 -7.45
N ILE A 34 -14.05 26.31 -8.61
CA ILE A 34 -12.70 26.30 -9.20
C ILE A 34 -11.72 27.12 -8.35
N ALA A 35 -12.15 28.29 -7.86
CA ALA A 35 -11.32 29.11 -6.97
C ALA A 35 -11.00 28.37 -5.66
N ASP A 36 -11.97 27.63 -5.11
CA ASP A 36 -11.82 26.80 -3.93
C ASP A 36 -10.85 25.63 -4.16
N LEU A 37 -10.96 24.95 -5.30
CA LEU A 37 -10.03 23.89 -5.71
C LEU A 37 -8.59 24.42 -5.84
N ARG A 38 -8.39 25.57 -6.51
CA ARG A 38 -7.07 26.21 -6.64
C ARG A 38 -6.49 26.63 -5.29
N ARG A 39 -7.32 27.23 -4.43
CA ARG A 39 -6.91 27.66 -3.09
C ARG A 39 -6.47 26.46 -2.26
N SER A 40 -7.26 25.39 -2.28
CA SER A 40 -7.00 24.16 -1.54
C SER A 40 -5.83 23.36 -2.12
N PHE A 41 -5.56 23.44 -3.42
CA PHE A 41 -4.32 22.88 -3.96
C PHE A 41 -3.08 23.63 -3.48
N LYS A 42 -3.12 24.97 -3.43
CA LYS A 42 -2.00 25.75 -2.90
C LYS A 42 -1.80 25.52 -1.41
N LYS A 43 -2.89 25.38 -0.65
CA LYS A 43 -2.92 25.14 0.80
C LYS A 43 -3.89 23.99 1.13
N PRO A 44 -3.44 22.73 1.00
CA PRO A 44 -4.33 21.61 1.22
C PRO A 44 -4.74 21.46 2.69
N PRO A 45 -5.91 20.87 2.94
CA PRO A 45 -6.33 20.47 4.28
C PRO A 45 -5.29 19.57 4.96
N ASP A 46 -5.13 19.73 6.28
CA ASP A 46 -4.12 18.99 7.06
C ASP A 46 -4.40 17.48 7.12
N ASP A 47 -5.65 17.05 6.94
CA ASP A 47 -6.05 15.64 6.92
C ASP A 47 -5.57 14.89 5.66
N CYS A 48 -5.05 15.60 4.66
CA CYS A 48 -4.45 15.07 3.43
C CYS A 48 -2.94 14.84 3.57
N ARG A 49 -2.34 15.18 4.72
CA ARG A 49 -0.91 14.93 4.96
C ARG A 49 -0.67 13.44 5.15
N ILE A 50 0.55 13.02 4.83
CA ILE A 50 1.02 11.68 5.16
C ILE A 50 1.07 11.47 6.67
N MET A 51 0.93 10.23 7.09
CA MET A 51 1.16 9.80 8.46
C MET A 51 2.41 8.95 8.54
N MET A 52 2.89 8.68 9.75
CA MET A 52 3.98 7.75 10.00
C MET A 52 3.55 6.68 10.99
N ARG A 53 3.85 5.42 10.69
CA ARG A 53 3.85 4.38 11.70
C ARG A 53 5.00 4.63 12.65
N TRP A 54 4.69 4.84 13.93
CA TRP A 54 5.61 5.21 14.99
C TRP A 54 5.93 3.97 15.83
N TRP A 55 7.11 3.41 15.62
CA TRP A 55 7.55 2.19 16.27
C TRP A 55 8.03 2.49 17.68
N TRP A 56 7.31 1.98 18.67
CA TRP A 56 7.73 2.02 20.07
C TRP A 56 8.32 0.66 20.44
N PHE A 57 9.51 0.65 21.03
CA PHE A 57 10.24 -0.58 21.36
C PHE A 57 10.22 -0.81 22.86
N GLY A 58 9.73 -1.96 23.32
CA GLY A 58 9.73 -2.31 24.75
C GLY A 58 8.88 -1.41 25.66
N PRO A 59 7.79 -0.84 25.14
CA PRO A 59 7.36 0.57 25.33
C PRO A 59 8.28 1.48 26.18
N SER A 60 9.57 1.55 25.84
CA SER A 60 10.61 2.34 26.52
C SER A 60 10.63 3.78 26.04
N VAL A 61 9.56 4.52 26.33
CA VAL A 61 9.35 5.89 25.84
C VAL A 61 9.33 6.90 26.97
N THR A 62 9.72 8.14 26.68
CA THR A 62 9.67 9.25 27.64
C THR A 62 8.81 10.38 27.11
N GLN A 63 8.02 11.03 27.97
CA GLN A 63 7.13 12.12 27.55
C GLN A 63 7.87 13.27 26.83
N ALA A 64 9.06 13.64 27.32
CA ALA A 64 9.87 14.68 26.70
C ALA A 64 10.25 14.34 25.25
N GLU A 65 10.68 13.11 25.01
CA GLU A 65 11.04 12.65 23.67
C GLU A 65 9.80 12.47 22.78
N LEU A 66 8.70 11.92 23.32
CA LEU A 66 7.43 11.82 22.60
C LEU A 66 6.95 13.19 22.09
N GLU A 67 7.00 14.22 22.94
CA GLU A 67 6.66 15.59 22.54
C GLU A 67 7.64 16.13 21.50
N ARG A 68 8.94 15.90 21.67
CA ARG A 68 9.97 16.34 20.72
C ARG A 68 9.75 15.73 19.34
N GLU A 69 9.52 14.42 19.25
CA GLU A 69 9.28 13.73 17.97
C GLU A 69 7.98 14.19 17.32
N LEU A 70 6.88 14.34 18.07
CA LEU A 70 5.61 14.86 17.54
C LEU A 70 5.75 16.29 16.98
N ARG A 71 6.47 17.17 17.68
CA ARG A 71 6.78 18.52 17.18
C ARG A 71 7.65 18.47 15.92
N THR A 72 8.62 17.56 15.89
CA THR A 72 9.52 17.36 14.74
C THR A 72 8.75 16.84 13.52
N MET A 73 7.85 15.87 13.71
CA MET A 73 6.93 15.38 12.69
C MET A 73 6.05 16.51 12.16
N LYS A 74 5.44 17.32 13.04
CA LYS A 74 4.60 18.47 12.65
C LYS A 74 5.39 19.47 11.80
N ALA A 75 6.61 19.80 12.22
CA ALA A 75 7.51 20.71 11.50
C ALA A 75 7.93 20.15 10.13
N GLY A 76 8.15 18.84 10.02
CA GLY A 76 8.41 18.12 8.77
C GLY A 76 7.20 18.00 7.83
N GLY A 77 6.01 18.46 8.25
CA GLY A 77 4.79 18.41 7.44
C GLY A 77 3.99 17.10 7.56
N ILE A 78 4.35 16.22 8.51
CA ILE A 78 3.57 15.02 8.83
C ILE A 78 2.23 15.42 9.48
N GLY A 79 1.18 14.68 9.15
CA GLY A 79 -0.20 14.94 9.61
C GLY A 79 -0.65 14.12 10.79
N GLY A 80 0.08 13.07 11.15
CA GLY A 80 -0.29 12.19 12.24
C GLY A 80 0.58 10.96 12.37
N VAL A 81 0.25 10.14 13.35
CA VAL A 81 0.97 8.90 13.69
C VAL A 81 0.01 7.73 13.80
N GLU A 82 0.52 6.54 13.52
CA GLU A 82 -0.04 5.27 14.02
C GLU A 82 0.96 4.70 15.02
N VAL A 83 0.59 4.57 16.30
CA VAL A 83 1.48 3.96 17.29
C VAL A 83 1.42 2.44 17.18
N GLN A 84 2.58 1.81 16.99
CA GLN A 84 2.73 0.36 17.04
C GLN A 84 3.87 -0.03 17.97
N THR A 85 3.50 -0.70 19.07
CA THR A 85 4.43 -1.14 20.10
C THR A 85 4.98 -2.52 19.76
N THR A 86 6.30 -2.71 19.86
CA THR A 86 7.03 -3.92 19.44
C THR A 86 8.16 -4.28 20.42
N TYR A 87 8.91 -5.32 20.09
CA TYR A 87 10.04 -5.86 20.86
C TYR A 87 11.03 -4.79 21.38
N PRO A 88 11.69 -5.01 22.54
CA PRO A 88 12.70 -4.10 23.07
C PRO A 88 13.99 -4.10 22.23
N LEU A 89 14.66 -2.94 22.11
CA LEU A 89 15.96 -2.81 21.44
C LEU A 89 17.15 -2.78 22.41
N GLU A 90 16.90 -2.52 23.69
CA GLU A 90 17.91 -2.47 24.74
C GLU A 90 17.36 -3.17 26.00
N LEU A 91 18.26 -3.72 26.82
CA LEU A 91 17.91 -4.35 28.10
C LEU A 91 17.80 -3.29 29.19
N ASP A 92 17.01 -3.58 30.23
CA ASP A 92 16.94 -2.73 31.42
C ASP A 92 18.34 -2.48 32.00
N ASN A 93 18.61 -1.23 32.34
CA ASN A 93 19.90 -0.79 32.87
C ASN A 93 19.69 0.20 34.01
N SER A 94 19.89 -0.29 35.23
CA SER A 94 19.73 0.51 36.46
C SER A 94 20.75 1.64 36.60
N LEU A 95 21.89 1.58 35.90
CA LEU A 95 22.91 2.63 35.95
C LEU A 95 22.53 3.84 35.08
N THR A 96 21.87 3.60 33.94
CA THR A 96 21.40 4.67 33.06
C THR A 96 19.95 5.07 33.34
N GLY A 97 19.22 4.26 34.12
CA GLY A 97 17.79 4.42 34.36
C GLY A 97 16.92 3.92 33.20
N PHE A 98 17.51 3.28 32.19
CA PHE A 98 16.77 2.71 31.06
C PHE A 98 15.94 1.51 31.52
N ARG A 99 14.66 1.51 31.15
CA ARG A 99 13.71 0.45 31.54
C ARG A 99 12.70 0.21 30.43
N ASN A 100 12.43 -1.06 30.17
CA ASN A 100 11.31 -1.49 29.35
C ASN A 100 10.08 -1.73 30.21
N TYR A 101 8.94 -1.24 29.74
CA TYR A 101 7.65 -1.43 30.39
C TYR A 101 6.88 -2.56 29.71
N SER A 102 6.01 -3.22 30.45
CA SER A 102 5.15 -4.24 29.87
C SER A 102 4.03 -3.59 29.05
N PHE A 103 3.66 -4.21 27.93
CA PHE A 103 2.48 -3.84 27.18
C PHE A 103 1.24 -3.87 28.10
N LEU A 104 0.39 -2.85 27.99
CA LEU A 104 -0.78 -2.61 28.85
C LEU A 104 -0.51 -2.26 30.32
N SER A 105 0.76 -2.03 30.73
CA SER A 105 1.04 -1.46 32.05
C SER A 105 0.51 -0.02 32.18
N GLU A 106 0.39 0.49 33.40
CA GLU A 106 -0.02 1.89 33.62
C GLU A 106 0.96 2.87 32.94
N GLU A 107 2.27 2.60 32.97
CA GLU A 107 3.27 3.43 32.30
C GLU A 107 3.08 3.45 30.78
N HIS A 108 2.75 2.31 30.17
CA HIS A 108 2.42 2.25 28.74
C HIS A 108 1.16 3.06 28.42
N LEU A 109 0.10 2.93 29.21
CA LEU A 109 -1.14 3.68 29.00
C LEU A 109 -0.97 5.18 29.24
N ASP A 110 -0.16 5.57 30.22
CA ASP A 110 0.18 6.96 30.50
C ASP A 110 0.96 7.59 29.34
N ALA A 111 1.88 6.83 28.73
CA ALA A 111 2.60 7.25 27.53
C ALA A 111 1.66 7.42 26.33
N LEU A 112 0.73 6.48 26.10
CA LEU A 112 -0.28 6.59 25.05
C LEU A 112 -1.20 7.81 25.25
N ARG A 113 -1.66 8.03 26.49
CA ARG A 113 -2.49 9.19 26.85
C ARG A 113 -1.76 10.48 26.54
N PHE A 114 -0.52 10.62 27.04
CA PHE A 114 0.30 11.80 26.81
C PHE A 114 0.54 12.05 25.32
N ALA A 115 0.90 11.01 24.56
CA ALA A 115 1.16 11.13 23.12
C ALA A 115 -0.10 11.54 22.34
N SER A 116 -1.27 11.00 22.70
CA SER A 116 -2.55 11.35 22.08
C SER A 116 -2.98 12.78 22.40
N GLU A 117 -2.90 13.20 23.66
CA GLU A 117 -3.18 14.58 24.09
C GLU A 117 -2.25 15.56 23.37
N LYS A 118 -0.94 15.26 23.32
CA LYS A 118 0.03 16.10 22.62
C LYS A 118 -0.20 16.14 21.12
N ALA A 119 -0.57 15.01 20.49
CA ALA A 119 -0.94 14.97 19.09
C ALA A 119 -2.15 15.87 18.82
N HIS A 120 -3.18 15.81 19.69
CA HIS A 120 -4.36 16.67 19.59
C HIS A 120 -4.01 18.16 19.72
N GLU A 121 -3.20 18.54 20.71
CA GLU A 121 -2.70 19.93 20.88
C GLU A 121 -1.97 20.45 19.63
N LEU A 122 -1.23 19.58 18.94
CA LEU A 122 -0.48 19.91 17.72
C LEU A 122 -1.33 19.83 16.44
N GLY A 123 -2.60 19.42 16.54
CA GLY A 123 -3.46 19.16 15.40
C GLY A 123 -2.93 18.03 14.50
N LEU A 124 -2.41 16.97 15.12
CA LEU A 124 -1.98 15.73 14.48
C LEU A 124 -3.05 14.65 14.69
N ARG A 125 -3.28 13.83 13.66
CA ARG A 125 -4.09 12.61 13.79
C ARG A 125 -3.33 11.57 14.61
N PHE A 126 -4.05 10.84 15.46
CA PHE A 126 -3.49 9.75 16.26
C PHE A 126 -4.29 8.47 15.99
N ASP A 127 -3.62 7.47 15.42
CA ASP A 127 -4.13 6.12 15.21
C ASP A 127 -3.35 5.14 16.11
N LEU A 128 -3.96 3.99 16.40
CA LEU A 128 -3.37 2.99 17.28
C LEU A 128 -3.52 1.58 16.70
N THR A 129 -2.42 0.83 16.61
CA THR A 129 -2.51 -0.61 16.38
C THR A 129 -3.12 -1.25 17.64
N LEU A 130 -4.24 -1.97 17.50
CA LEU A 130 -4.98 -2.53 18.64
C LEU A 130 -4.32 -3.80 19.20
N GLY A 131 -3.01 -3.74 19.43
CA GLY A 131 -2.16 -4.86 19.82
C GLY A 131 -0.69 -4.46 19.83
N SER A 132 0.17 -5.43 20.11
CA SER A 132 1.61 -5.30 19.94
C SER A 132 2.09 -6.31 18.92
N GLY A 133 2.92 -5.87 17.96
CA GLY A 133 3.28 -6.73 16.82
C GLY A 133 2.07 -7.10 15.97
N TRP A 134 2.11 -8.27 15.32
CA TRP A 134 1.03 -8.80 14.49
C TRP A 134 1.21 -10.32 14.22
N PRO A 135 0.18 -11.05 13.76
CA PRO A 135 -1.24 -10.71 13.87
C PRO A 135 -1.68 -10.58 15.33
N TYR A 136 -2.92 -10.17 15.58
CA TYR A 136 -3.43 -9.99 16.94
C TYR A 136 -3.36 -11.27 17.77
N GLY A 137 -2.85 -11.12 18.99
CA GLY A 137 -2.68 -12.19 19.95
C GLY A 137 -1.99 -11.68 21.21
N GLY A 138 -1.60 -12.61 22.09
CA GLY A 138 -0.86 -12.30 23.30
C GLY A 138 -1.16 -13.27 24.43
N PRO A 139 -0.71 -12.97 25.67
CA PRO A 139 -0.76 -13.92 26.78
C PRO A 139 -2.19 -14.19 27.26
N THR A 140 -3.15 -13.33 26.90
CA THR A 140 -4.56 -13.45 27.24
C THR A 140 -5.33 -14.37 26.29
N VAL A 141 -4.71 -14.84 25.22
CA VAL A 141 -5.28 -15.82 24.29
C VAL A 141 -4.92 -17.23 24.77
N PRO A 142 -5.83 -17.96 25.41
CA PRO A 142 -5.57 -19.35 25.78
C PRO A 142 -5.44 -20.21 24.51
N VAL A 143 -4.75 -21.35 24.63
CA VAL A 143 -4.58 -22.31 23.52
C VAL A 143 -5.91 -22.73 22.89
N THR A 144 -7.00 -22.77 23.65
CA THR A 144 -8.36 -23.09 23.17
C THR A 144 -8.99 -22.03 22.27
N LEU A 145 -8.46 -20.79 22.28
CA LEU A 145 -8.89 -19.68 21.42
C LEU A 145 -7.79 -19.25 20.45
N ALA A 146 -6.69 -20.01 20.38
CA ALA A 146 -5.58 -19.77 19.46
C ALA A 146 -5.96 -20.22 18.04
N ALA A 147 -5.32 -19.62 17.03
CA ALA A 147 -5.54 -19.92 15.63
C ALA A 147 -5.56 -21.43 15.34
N GLY A 148 -6.66 -21.90 14.76
CA GLY A 148 -6.89 -23.32 14.46
C GLY A 148 -6.32 -23.74 13.11
N ARG A 149 -5.99 -25.03 12.98
CA ARG A 149 -5.57 -25.68 11.73
C ARG A 149 -6.14 -27.09 11.62
N LEU A 150 -6.34 -27.54 10.40
CA LEU A 150 -6.61 -28.95 10.10
C LEU A 150 -5.26 -29.67 10.02
N ARG A 151 -4.94 -30.44 11.05
CA ARG A 151 -3.70 -31.24 11.10
C ARG A 151 -3.96 -32.59 10.47
N VAL A 152 -3.14 -32.93 9.48
CA VAL A 152 -3.20 -34.19 8.73
C VAL A 152 -1.92 -34.99 8.97
N LEU A 153 -2.04 -36.15 9.59
CA LEU A 153 -0.93 -37.06 9.87
C LEU A 153 -1.04 -38.32 9.01
N VAL A 154 0.09 -38.80 8.50
CA VAL A 154 0.18 -40.05 7.74
C VAL A 154 0.91 -41.08 8.59
N VAL A 155 0.27 -42.22 8.84
CA VAL A 155 0.87 -43.35 9.55
C VAL A 155 0.92 -44.54 8.62
N SER A 156 2.11 -44.96 8.20
CA SER A 156 2.28 -46.18 7.41
C SER A 156 1.83 -47.41 8.20
N VAL A 157 1.05 -48.28 7.57
CA VAL A 157 0.56 -49.53 8.18
C VAL A 157 1.09 -50.73 7.38
N PRO A 158 1.72 -51.72 8.04
CA PRO A 158 2.20 -52.91 7.35
C PRO A 158 1.04 -53.79 6.91
N GLU A 159 1.26 -54.57 5.85
CA GLU A 159 0.30 -55.57 5.36
C GLU A 159 -0.10 -56.53 6.50
N GLY A 160 -1.40 -56.81 6.60
CA GLY A 160 -1.97 -57.67 7.65
C GLY A 160 -2.13 -57.01 9.03
N ALA A 161 -1.84 -55.71 9.19
CA ALA A 161 -2.16 -54.99 10.42
C ALA A 161 -3.67 -54.95 10.67
N GLY A 162 -4.13 -55.49 11.81
CA GLY A 162 -5.56 -55.47 12.18
C GLY A 162 -6.02 -54.20 12.90
N SER A 163 -5.09 -53.35 13.36
CA SER A 163 -5.41 -52.07 13.98
C SER A 163 -4.22 -51.10 13.95
N VAL A 164 -4.53 -49.80 14.04
CA VAL A 164 -3.57 -48.70 14.18
C VAL A 164 -3.84 -47.91 15.46
N THR A 165 -2.80 -47.42 16.12
CA THR A 165 -2.95 -46.52 17.27
C THR A 165 -3.26 -45.11 16.75
N VAL A 166 -4.20 -44.42 17.39
CA VAL A 166 -4.44 -43.00 17.11
C VAL A 166 -3.20 -42.19 17.52
N PRO A 167 -2.70 -41.26 16.69
CA PRO A 167 -1.57 -40.41 17.05
C PRO A 167 -1.81 -39.63 18.33
N ASP A 168 -0.72 -39.31 19.03
CA ASP A 168 -0.79 -38.47 20.24
C ASP A 168 -1.41 -37.11 19.91
N MET A 169 -2.42 -36.72 20.69
CA MET A 169 -3.13 -35.45 20.61
C MET A 169 -2.58 -34.52 21.69
N GLU A 170 -2.15 -33.32 21.30
CA GLU A 170 -1.60 -32.31 22.22
C GLU A 170 -2.48 -31.05 22.23
N GLY A 171 -2.35 -30.21 23.26
CA GLY A 171 -2.73 -28.80 23.16
C GLY A 171 -4.17 -28.47 22.71
N GLY A 172 -5.16 -29.28 23.08
CA GLY A 172 -6.56 -29.06 22.68
C GLY A 172 -6.93 -29.61 21.31
N ASP A 173 -6.13 -30.51 20.75
CA ASP A 173 -6.43 -31.28 19.55
C ASP A 173 -7.74 -32.09 19.70
N GLN A 174 -8.51 -32.19 18.61
CA GLN A 174 -9.72 -33.01 18.52
C GLN A 174 -9.65 -33.95 17.31
N PHE A 175 -9.85 -35.24 17.54
CA PHE A 175 -9.97 -36.22 16.45
C PHE A 175 -11.22 -35.92 15.60
N ILE A 176 -11.03 -35.87 14.27
CA ILE A 176 -12.12 -35.66 13.32
C ILE A 176 -12.47 -36.97 12.61
N ALA A 177 -11.50 -37.56 11.91
CA ALA A 177 -11.71 -38.75 11.10
C ALA A 177 -10.38 -39.44 10.75
N ALA A 178 -10.46 -40.72 10.38
CA ALA A 178 -9.34 -41.46 9.82
C ALA A 178 -9.72 -42.16 8.50
N PHE A 179 -8.78 -42.26 7.58
CA PHE A 179 -8.97 -42.89 6.27
C PHE A 179 -7.82 -43.85 5.96
N LEU A 180 -8.15 -45.04 5.48
CA LEU A 180 -7.18 -45.97 4.92
C LEU A 180 -6.91 -45.60 3.46
N VAL A 181 -5.63 -45.48 3.10
CA VAL A 181 -5.18 -45.09 1.76
C VAL A 181 -4.06 -45.99 1.26
N GLY A 182 -4.04 -46.23 -0.05
CA GLY A 182 -2.92 -46.90 -0.70
C GLY A 182 -1.68 -45.99 -0.74
N THR A 183 -0.50 -46.60 -0.86
CA THR A 183 0.75 -45.87 -1.07
C THR A 183 1.53 -46.41 -2.27
N VAL A 184 2.10 -45.53 -3.08
CA VAL A 184 2.91 -45.89 -4.25
C VAL A 184 4.24 -45.15 -4.16
N GLN A 185 5.35 -45.89 -4.12
CA GLN A 185 6.70 -45.34 -3.96
C GLN A 185 6.83 -44.40 -2.74
N GLY A 186 6.13 -44.71 -1.65
CA GLY A 186 6.14 -43.92 -0.42
C GLY A 186 5.30 -42.64 -0.46
N LYS A 187 4.53 -42.39 -1.53
CA LYS A 187 3.54 -41.30 -1.62
C LYS A 187 2.13 -41.85 -1.41
N ILE A 188 1.29 -41.09 -0.69
CA ILE A 188 -0.12 -41.44 -0.51
C ILE A 188 -0.89 -41.31 -1.83
N VAL A 189 -1.83 -42.22 -2.06
CA VAL A 189 -2.79 -42.15 -3.15
C VAL A 189 -4.15 -41.85 -2.55
N THR A 190 -4.77 -40.75 -2.97
CA THR A 190 -6.08 -40.34 -2.46
C THR A 190 -7.24 -40.89 -3.29
N GLU A 191 -6.97 -41.58 -4.39
CA GLU A 191 -8.02 -42.33 -5.10
C GLU A 191 -8.47 -43.55 -4.26
N ASN A 192 -9.76 -43.84 -4.22
CA ASN A 192 -10.34 -45.01 -3.55
C ASN A 192 -10.07 -45.09 -2.03
N VAL A 193 -10.18 -43.96 -1.33
CA VAL A 193 -10.06 -43.91 0.15
C VAL A 193 -11.23 -44.61 0.85
N GLU A 194 -10.94 -45.32 1.94
CA GLU A 194 -11.96 -45.90 2.82
C GLU A 194 -11.96 -45.18 4.17
N ARG A 195 -13.12 -44.64 4.58
CA ARG A 195 -13.28 -44.04 5.91
C ARG A 195 -13.30 -45.14 6.97
N LEU A 196 -12.47 -44.98 7.99
CA LEU A 196 -12.39 -45.90 9.12
C LEU A 196 -13.41 -45.54 10.21
N SER A 197 -13.71 -46.51 11.07
CA SER A 197 -14.57 -46.30 12.25
C SER A 197 -13.89 -45.42 13.30
N ASP A 198 -14.69 -44.79 14.16
CA ASP A 198 -14.18 -44.03 15.30
C ASP A 198 -13.33 -44.91 16.23
N PRO A 199 -12.30 -44.32 16.88
CA PRO A 199 -11.39 -45.07 17.74
C PRO A 199 -12.08 -45.65 18.98
N ARG A 200 -11.61 -46.83 19.40
CA ARG A 200 -11.96 -47.48 20.68
C ARG A 200 -10.68 -47.76 21.44
N ASP A 201 -10.60 -47.32 22.69
CA ASP A 201 -9.42 -47.47 23.55
C ASP A 201 -8.10 -46.99 22.88
N GLY A 202 -8.17 -45.86 22.15
CA GLY A 202 -7.02 -45.28 21.46
C GLY A 202 -6.56 -46.00 20.20
N ARG A 203 -7.35 -46.96 19.68
CA ARG A 203 -7.04 -47.71 18.45
C ARG A 203 -8.19 -47.68 17.45
N ILE A 204 -7.85 -47.77 16.17
CA ILE A 204 -8.80 -47.92 15.06
C ILE A 204 -8.58 -49.30 14.44
N LEU A 205 -9.66 -50.06 14.26
CA LEU A 205 -9.62 -51.35 13.56
C LEU A 205 -9.45 -51.11 12.06
N LEU A 206 -8.60 -51.92 11.43
CA LEU A 206 -8.36 -51.83 9.99
C LEU A 206 -9.13 -52.94 9.26
N PRO A 207 -9.79 -52.63 8.13
CA PRO A 207 -10.34 -53.64 7.24
C PRO A 207 -9.22 -54.47 6.61
N HIS A 208 -9.56 -55.54 5.90
CA HIS A 208 -8.57 -56.30 5.14
C HIS A 208 -8.10 -55.49 3.93
N PHE A 209 -6.79 -55.41 3.71
CA PHE A 209 -6.16 -54.73 2.58
C PHE A 209 -4.90 -55.48 2.12
N GLU A 210 -4.53 -55.30 0.85
CA GLU A 210 -3.35 -55.92 0.24
C GLU A 210 -2.32 -54.86 -0.18
N GLY A 211 -1.03 -55.11 0.03
CA GLY A 211 0.03 -54.19 -0.36
C GLY A 211 0.20 -52.96 0.55
N PRO A 212 1.09 -52.02 0.17
CA PRO A 212 1.54 -50.95 1.06
C PRO A 212 0.47 -49.87 1.27
N HIS A 213 0.05 -49.68 2.52
CA HIS A 213 -1.00 -48.74 2.92
C HIS A 213 -0.53 -47.76 4.00
N ALA A 214 -1.29 -46.67 4.14
CA ALA A 214 -1.16 -45.74 5.25
C ALA A 214 -2.54 -45.33 5.76
N VAL A 215 -2.58 -44.82 6.99
CA VAL A 215 -3.78 -44.21 7.57
C VAL A 215 -3.56 -42.70 7.65
N LEU A 216 -4.49 -41.96 7.07
CA LEU A 216 -4.59 -40.51 7.20
C LEU A 216 -5.42 -40.19 8.45
N PHE A 217 -4.84 -39.47 9.40
CA PHE A 217 -5.56 -38.95 10.55
C PHE A 217 -5.80 -37.45 10.36
N PHE A 218 -7.08 -37.06 10.40
CA PHE A 218 -7.51 -35.66 10.39
C PHE A 218 -7.87 -35.25 11.81
N THR A 219 -7.24 -34.17 12.28
CA THR A 219 -7.45 -33.64 13.63
C THR A 219 -7.62 -32.13 13.56
N ALA A 220 -8.59 -31.58 14.29
CA ALA A 220 -8.66 -30.14 14.52
C ALA A 220 -7.58 -29.81 15.55
N SER A 221 -6.63 -28.97 15.17
CA SER A 221 -5.45 -28.65 15.98
C SER A 221 -5.26 -27.13 16.06
N ARG A 222 -4.21 -26.71 16.75
CA ARG A 222 -3.77 -25.30 16.81
C ARG A 222 -2.52 -25.11 15.97
N THR A 223 -2.37 -23.92 15.39
CA THR A 223 -1.16 -23.55 14.64
C THR A 223 0.05 -23.43 15.57
N GLY A 224 -0.19 -23.11 16.85
CA GLY A 224 0.86 -22.78 17.82
C GLY A 224 1.54 -21.44 17.53
N GLN A 225 1.07 -20.69 16.52
CA GLN A 225 1.69 -19.44 16.12
C GLN A 225 1.69 -18.43 17.26
N GLN A 226 2.86 -17.88 17.55
CA GLN A 226 3.03 -16.77 18.47
C GLN A 226 2.94 -15.44 17.71
N VAL A 227 2.48 -14.39 18.41
CA VAL A 227 2.53 -13.02 17.90
C VAL A 227 3.95 -12.69 17.40
N LYS A 228 4.07 -12.07 16.23
CA LYS A 228 5.35 -11.65 15.67
C LYS A 228 5.75 -10.33 16.29
N ARG A 229 7.04 -10.22 16.66
CA ARG A 229 7.66 -8.97 17.14
C ARG A 229 6.94 -8.35 18.37
N PRO A 230 6.43 -9.15 19.33
CA PRO A 230 5.69 -8.61 20.47
C PRO A 230 6.62 -7.78 21.35
N ALA A 231 6.05 -6.75 21.96
CA ALA A 231 6.65 -6.07 23.09
C ALA A 231 6.68 -6.99 24.32
N ILE A 232 7.44 -6.58 25.34
CA ILE A 232 7.47 -7.28 26.63
C ILE A 232 6.05 -7.33 27.21
N GLY A 233 5.61 -8.52 27.63
CA GLY A 233 4.28 -8.74 28.20
C GLY A 233 3.17 -8.92 27.15
N ALA A 234 3.49 -8.87 25.85
CA ALA A 234 2.57 -9.15 24.76
C ALA A 234 2.85 -10.49 24.06
N GLU A 235 3.76 -11.30 24.59
CA GLU A 235 4.06 -12.63 24.06
C GLU A 235 2.88 -13.59 24.27
N GLY A 236 2.54 -14.37 23.25
CA GLY A 236 1.51 -15.40 23.36
C GLY A 236 0.93 -15.81 22.01
N PHE A 237 -0.13 -16.62 22.06
CA PHE A 237 -0.76 -17.18 20.87
C PHE A 237 -1.48 -16.11 20.05
N VAL A 238 -1.42 -16.27 18.73
CA VAL A 238 -2.31 -15.56 17.78
C VAL A 238 -3.73 -16.09 17.94
N LEU A 239 -4.71 -15.19 17.97
CA LEU A 239 -6.12 -15.55 18.14
C LEU A 239 -6.71 -16.25 16.92
N ASP A 240 -7.73 -17.08 17.14
CA ASP A 240 -8.49 -17.71 16.06
C ASP A 240 -9.44 -16.70 15.40
N HIS A 241 -9.15 -16.34 14.16
CA HIS A 241 -9.92 -15.34 13.41
C HIS A 241 -11.25 -15.91 12.88
N TYR A 242 -11.47 -17.22 12.99
CA TYR A 242 -12.75 -17.86 12.66
C TYR A 242 -13.67 -18.02 13.88
N ASP A 243 -13.16 -17.81 15.10
CA ASP A 243 -13.91 -18.01 16.35
C ASP A 243 -14.36 -16.67 16.96
N ARG A 244 -15.68 -16.52 17.13
CA ARG A 244 -16.32 -15.37 17.79
C ARG A 244 -15.77 -15.13 19.19
N ALA A 245 -15.57 -16.17 19.98
CA ALA A 245 -15.14 -16.06 21.37
C ALA A 245 -13.70 -15.56 21.47
N ALA A 246 -12.84 -15.93 20.51
CA ALA A 246 -11.44 -15.49 20.47
C ALA A 246 -11.33 -13.97 20.32
N ILE A 247 -12.05 -13.36 19.35
CA ILE A 247 -12.00 -11.90 19.19
C ILE A 247 -12.69 -11.16 20.34
N GLN A 248 -13.76 -11.70 20.92
CA GLN A 248 -14.44 -11.08 22.06
C GLN A 248 -13.54 -11.05 23.30
N ASN A 249 -12.83 -12.16 23.57
CA ASN A 249 -11.83 -12.22 24.62
C ASN A 249 -10.70 -11.22 24.37
N TYR A 250 -10.20 -11.12 23.14
CA TYR A 250 -9.14 -10.18 22.77
C TYR A 250 -9.56 -8.71 22.95
N LEU A 251 -10.73 -8.35 22.43
CA LEU A 251 -11.28 -7.00 22.56
C LEU A 251 -11.50 -6.62 24.02
N HIS A 252 -11.98 -7.55 24.85
CA HIS A 252 -12.16 -7.29 26.28
C HIS A 252 -10.82 -7.13 27.02
N ALA A 253 -9.87 -8.03 26.78
CA ALA A 253 -8.62 -8.07 27.54
C ALA A 253 -7.60 -7.02 27.08
N VAL A 254 -7.56 -6.73 25.78
CA VAL A 254 -6.58 -5.83 25.15
C VAL A 254 -7.24 -4.55 24.68
N GLY A 255 -8.33 -4.65 23.91
CA GLY A 255 -9.01 -3.48 23.35
C GLY A 255 -9.51 -2.52 24.41
N ASP A 256 -10.38 -2.98 25.33
CA ASP A 256 -10.96 -2.15 26.39
C ASP A 256 -9.86 -1.56 27.29
N ARG A 257 -8.80 -2.33 27.54
CA ARG A 257 -7.64 -1.88 28.33
C ARG A 257 -6.86 -0.77 27.64
N LEU A 258 -6.58 -0.87 26.34
CA LEU A 258 -5.95 0.22 25.57
C LEU A 258 -6.84 1.47 25.56
N MET A 259 -8.15 1.31 25.42
CA MET A 259 -9.09 2.43 25.35
C MET A 259 -9.14 3.29 26.63
N GLN A 260 -8.77 2.73 27.78
CA GLN A 260 -8.64 3.48 29.03
C GLN A 260 -7.62 4.62 28.97
N ALA A 261 -6.65 4.57 28.03
CA ALA A 261 -5.69 5.66 27.84
C ALA A 261 -6.34 6.94 27.30
N PHE A 262 -7.47 6.86 26.58
CA PHE A 262 -7.96 7.96 25.74
C PHE A 262 -9.18 8.71 26.28
N GLY A 263 -9.87 8.17 27.29
CA GLY A 263 -11.06 8.81 27.89
C GLY A 263 -12.11 9.19 26.85
N SER A 264 -12.47 10.47 26.77
CA SER A 264 -13.46 11.00 25.82
C SER A 264 -12.90 11.34 24.43
N HIS A 265 -11.60 11.14 24.19
CA HIS A 265 -10.92 11.49 22.94
C HIS A 265 -10.25 10.25 22.33
N PRO A 266 -11.04 9.27 21.84
CA PRO A 266 -10.51 8.04 21.27
C PRO A 266 -9.59 8.32 20.06
N PRO A 267 -8.68 7.39 19.72
CA PRO A 267 -7.88 7.50 18.49
C PRO A 267 -8.80 7.64 17.27
N TYR A 268 -8.32 8.30 16.23
CA TYR A 268 -9.08 8.48 14.99
C TYR A 268 -9.42 7.15 14.31
N ALA A 269 -8.48 6.21 14.33
CA ALA A 269 -8.69 4.82 13.94
C ALA A 269 -7.88 3.86 14.81
N ILE A 270 -8.42 2.66 14.99
CA ILE A 270 -7.65 1.48 15.37
C ILE A 270 -7.21 0.73 14.12
N PHE A 271 -6.04 0.09 14.18
CA PHE A 271 -5.43 -0.57 13.03
C PHE A 271 -5.17 -2.06 13.26
N SER A 272 -5.68 -2.89 12.35
CA SER A 272 -5.27 -4.29 12.16
C SER A 272 -4.30 -4.38 10.99
N ASP A 273 -3.06 -4.78 11.31
CA ASP A 273 -2.01 -5.07 10.35
C ASP A 273 -2.39 -6.25 9.43
N SER A 274 -1.55 -6.51 8.44
CA SER A 274 -1.68 -7.59 7.46
C SER A 274 -1.94 -8.93 8.14
N LEU A 275 -2.90 -9.68 7.56
CA LEU A 275 -3.30 -10.95 8.13
C LEU A 275 -2.30 -12.03 7.72
N GLU A 276 -1.41 -12.35 8.65
CA GLU A 276 -0.33 -13.32 8.49
C GLU A 276 -0.50 -14.50 9.47
N VAL A 277 -1.72 -15.06 9.54
CA VAL A 277 -2.07 -16.15 10.46
C VAL A 277 -1.68 -17.51 9.84
N TYR A 278 -0.37 -17.72 9.72
CA TYR A 278 0.21 -18.84 8.98
C TYR A 278 -0.32 -20.21 9.41
N GLY A 279 -0.71 -21.01 8.41
CA GLY A 279 -1.22 -22.36 8.61
C GLY A 279 -2.64 -22.44 9.16
N SER A 280 -3.31 -21.30 9.40
CA SER A 280 -4.67 -21.31 9.95
C SER A 280 -5.71 -21.53 8.86
N ASN A 281 -6.37 -22.69 8.89
CA ASN A 281 -7.33 -23.12 7.87
C ASN A 281 -8.50 -23.93 8.45
N TRP A 282 -8.72 -23.85 9.77
CA TRP A 282 -9.73 -24.60 10.48
C TRP A 282 -10.08 -23.95 11.82
N THR A 283 -11.26 -24.25 12.35
CA THR A 283 -11.65 -23.93 13.74
C THR A 283 -12.51 -25.06 14.32
N SER A 284 -12.72 -25.06 15.64
CA SER A 284 -13.30 -26.22 16.36
C SER A 284 -14.72 -26.58 15.91
N ASP A 285 -15.56 -25.59 15.58
CA ASP A 285 -16.94 -25.80 15.13
C ASP A 285 -17.09 -25.82 13.60
N PHE A 286 -15.97 -25.89 12.86
CA PHE A 286 -15.96 -25.74 11.40
C PHE A 286 -16.90 -26.71 10.68
N LEU A 287 -16.95 -27.99 11.05
CA LEU A 287 -17.83 -28.97 10.39
C LEU A 287 -19.31 -28.63 10.55
N LYS A 288 -19.70 -28.12 11.73
CA LYS A 288 -21.07 -27.70 12.01
C LYS A 288 -21.44 -26.49 11.17
N GLU A 289 -20.56 -25.49 11.14
CA GLU A 289 -20.75 -24.28 10.32
C GLU A 289 -20.80 -24.61 8.83
N PHE A 290 -19.89 -25.47 8.36
CA PHE A 290 -19.87 -25.95 6.99
C PHE A 290 -21.20 -26.63 6.62
N GLN A 291 -21.66 -27.58 7.42
CA GLN A 291 -22.90 -28.30 7.14
C GLN A 291 -24.11 -27.36 7.12
N ALA A 292 -24.17 -26.40 8.05
CA ALA A 292 -25.24 -25.40 8.10
C ALA A 292 -25.27 -24.51 6.85
N ARG A 293 -24.11 -24.14 6.31
CA ARG A 293 -23.97 -23.20 5.20
C ARG A 293 -24.03 -23.85 3.82
N ARG A 294 -23.41 -25.03 3.66
CA ARG A 294 -23.28 -25.76 2.39
C ARG A 294 -24.34 -26.84 2.23
N GLY A 295 -24.94 -27.28 3.33
CA GLY A 295 -26.03 -28.25 3.35
C GLY A 295 -25.60 -29.71 3.15
N TYR A 296 -24.32 -30.04 3.33
CA TYR A 296 -23.82 -31.42 3.31
C TYR A 296 -22.67 -31.59 4.32
N ASP A 297 -22.39 -32.84 4.71
CA ASP A 297 -21.29 -33.16 5.63
C ASP A 297 -19.95 -33.18 4.88
N LEU A 298 -18.98 -32.37 5.32
CA LEU A 298 -17.63 -32.35 4.75
C LEU A 298 -16.81 -33.57 5.15
N MET A 299 -17.14 -34.22 6.27
CA MET A 299 -16.30 -35.26 6.88
C MET A 299 -15.95 -36.41 5.93
N PRO A 300 -16.86 -36.97 5.11
CA PRO A 300 -16.52 -38.02 4.14
C PRO A 300 -15.53 -37.55 3.04
N TYR A 301 -15.42 -36.24 2.84
CA TYR A 301 -14.66 -35.64 1.76
C TYR A 301 -13.31 -35.05 2.20
N LEU A 302 -12.91 -35.17 3.46
CA LEU A 302 -11.64 -34.61 3.95
C LEU A 302 -10.40 -34.97 3.12
N PRO A 303 -10.27 -36.18 2.51
CA PRO A 303 -9.16 -36.48 1.61
C PRO A 303 -9.05 -35.56 0.38
N THR A 304 -10.15 -34.93 -0.05
CA THR A 304 -10.13 -33.93 -1.14
C THR A 304 -9.33 -32.69 -0.79
N LEU A 305 -9.15 -32.38 0.51
CA LEU A 305 -8.43 -31.18 0.93
C LEU A 305 -6.90 -31.34 0.77
N ILE A 306 -6.39 -32.57 0.66
CA ILE A 306 -4.93 -32.82 0.55
C ILE A 306 -4.51 -33.46 -0.78
N GLY A 307 -5.45 -33.99 -1.56
CA GLY A 307 -5.19 -34.67 -2.83
C GLY A 307 -6.38 -34.60 -3.77
N GLU A 308 -6.35 -35.35 -4.87
CA GLU A 308 -7.35 -35.31 -5.95
C GLU A 308 -8.13 -36.64 -6.05
N PRO A 309 -8.91 -37.04 -5.01
CA PRO A 309 -9.56 -38.35 -4.93
C PRO A 309 -10.69 -38.56 -5.96
N GLY A 310 -11.15 -37.51 -6.65
CA GLY A 310 -12.26 -37.58 -7.58
C GLY A 310 -12.55 -36.27 -8.31
N SER A 311 -13.51 -36.32 -9.24
CA SER A 311 -13.85 -35.20 -10.13
C SER A 311 -14.44 -33.98 -9.44
N ALA A 312 -15.00 -34.15 -8.23
CA ALA A 312 -15.65 -33.10 -7.43
C ALA A 312 -14.70 -32.37 -6.46
N THR A 313 -13.39 -32.66 -6.52
CA THR A 313 -12.39 -32.15 -5.56
C THR A 313 -12.36 -30.63 -5.49
N ARG A 314 -12.48 -29.97 -6.65
CA ARG A 314 -12.38 -28.51 -6.81
C ARG A 314 -13.59 -27.81 -6.21
N GLU A 315 -14.75 -28.39 -6.44
CA GLU A 315 -16.04 -27.93 -5.94
C GLU A 315 -16.11 -28.03 -4.40
N ILE A 316 -15.53 -29.08 -3.81
CA ILE A 316 -15.49 -29.25 -2.35
C ILE A 316 -14.49 -28.28 -1.70
N ARG A 317 -13.30 -28.09 -2.29
CA ARG A 317 -12.31 -27.10 -1.82
C ARG A 317 -12.84 -25.68 -1.91
N HIS A 318 -13.59 -25.38 -2.97
CA HIS A 318 -14.31 -24.12 -3.09
C HIS A 318 -15.21 -23.88 -1.87
N ASP A 319 -16.07 -24.84 -1.53
CA ASP A 319 -17.00 -24.71 -0.40
C ASP A 319 -16.28 -24.59 0.95
N TRP A 320 -15.11 -25.23 1.09
CA TRP A 320 -14.22 -25.08 2.24
C TRP A 320 -13.66 -23.65 2.35
N GLY A 321 -13.03 -23.14 1.29
CA GLY A 321 -12.45 -21.78 1.24
C GLY A 321 -13.49 -20.68 1.44
N ARG A 322 -14.67 -20.83 0.82
CA ARG A 322 -15.79 -19.91 1.02
C ARG A 322 -16.28 -19.90 2.46
N THR A 323 -16.40 -21.06 3.11
CA THR A 323 -16.80 -21.15 4.52
C THR A 323 -15.79 -20.46 5.44
N LEU A 324 -14.48 -20.64 5.22
CA LEU A 324 -13.44 -19.93 5.97
C LEU A 324 -13.57 -18.40 5.82
N THR A 325 -13.83 -17.93 4.61
CA THR A 325 -14.04 -16.49 4.33
C THR A 325 -15.25 -15.94 5.09
N GLU A 326 -16.39 -16.64 5.00
CA GLU A 326 -17.63 -16.26 5.69
C GLU A 326 -17.41 -16.20 7.21
N LEU A 327 -16.70 -17.19 7.79
CA LEU A 327 -16.37 -17.19 9.21
C LEU A 327 -15.44 -16.03 9.60
N ALA A 328 -14.39 -15.74 8.84
CA ALA A 328 -13.50 -14.60 9.15
C ALA A 328 -14.23 -13.25 9.06
N ASN A 329 -15.09 -13.09 8.05
CA ASN A 329 -15.94 -11.89 7.91
C ASN A 329 -16.86 -11.72 9.12
N GLU A 330 -17.60 -12.78 9.45
CA GLU A 330 -18.62 -12.74 10.49
C GLU A 330 -18.03 -12.70 11.88
N ASN A 331 -16.94 -13.43 12.15
CA ASN A 331 -16.39 -13.66 13.48
C ASN A 331 -15.19 -12.79 13.83
N TYR A 332 -14.50 -12.17 12.86
CA TYR A 332 -13.39 -11.24 13.13
C TYR A 332 -13.70 -9.81 12.69
N LEU A 333 -13.95 -9.57 11.39
CA LEU A 333 -14.10 -8.21 10.86
C LEU A 333 -15.31 -7.46 11.43
N MET A 334 -16.49 -8.11 11.41
CA MET A 334 -17.73 -7.50 11.90
C MET A 334 -17.68 -7.13 13.39
N PRO A 335 -17.22 -8.00 14.32
CA PRO A 335 -17.04 -7.62 15.73
C PRO A 335 -16.08 -6.48 15.93
N LEU A 336 -14.93 -6.48 15.25
CA LEU A 336 -13.93 -5.46 15.44
C LEU A 336 -14.46 -4.09 14.99
N ARG A 337 -15.16 -4.05 13.84
CA ARG A 337 -15.86 -2.84 13.38
C ARG A 337 -16.93 -2.38 14.37
N ASN A 338 -17.75 -3.30 14.86
CA ASN A 338 -18.81 -2.97 15.83
C ASN A 338 -18.22 -2.42 17.14
N TRP A 339 -17.15 -3.04 17.64
CA TRP A 339 -16.43 -2.59 18.82
C TRP A 339 -15.79 -1.21 18.60
N ALA A 340 -15.17 -0.97 17.44
CA ALA A 340 -14.62 0.34 17.09
C ALA A 340 -15.71 1.43 17.09
N SER A 341 -16.87 1.15 16.47
CA SER A 341 -18.01 2.06 16.47
C SER A 341 -18.56 2.32 17.87
N GLN A 342 -18.59 1.33 18.75
CA GLN A 342 -19.04 1.49 20.15
C GLN A 342 -18.09 2.41 20.94
N HIS A 343 -16.81 2.44 20.58
CA HIS A 343 -15.78 3.28 21.21
C HIS A 343 -15.56 4.63 20.50
N GLY A 344 -16.39 4.98 19.50
CA GLY A 344 -16.27 6.24 18.78
C GLY A 344 -15.01 6.36 17.91
N THR A 345 -14.39 5.23 17.53
CA THR A 345 -13.23 5.16 16.64
C THR A 345 -13.60 4.44 15.33
N ARG A 346 -12.66 4.37 14.38
CA ARG A 346 -12.82 3.70 13.09
C ARG A 346 -11.96 2.45 13.01
N PHE A 347 -12.41 1.47 12.24
CA PHE A 347 -11.60 0.30 11.94
C PHE A 347 -10.82 0.48 10.62
N ARG A 348 -9.49 0.53 10.72
CA ARG A 348 -8.55 0.44 9.58
C ARG A 348 -7.92 -0.95 9.52
N SER A 349 -7.83 -1.55 8.35
CA SER A 349 -7.35 -2.94 8.21
C SER A 349 -6.66 -3.22 6.88
N GLN A 350 -5.59 -4.00 6.93
CA GLN A 350 -4.99 -4.67 5.78
C GLN A 350 -5.61 -6.06 5.56
N ASN A 351 -6.66 -6.12 4.73
CA ASN A 351 -7.46 -7.33 4.51
C ASN A 351 -6.94 -8.19 3.34
N TYR A 352 -5.73 -8.73 3.48
CA TYR A 352 -5.13 -9.69 2.56
C TYR A 352 -4.28 -10.69 3.34
N GLY A 353 -3.89 -11.80 2.70
CA GLY A 353 -3.13 -12.89 3.31
C GLY A 353 -4.02 -14.00 3.86
N THR A 354 -3.74 -14.46 5.07
CA THR A 354 -4.49 -15.52 5.76
C THR A 354 -5.02 -14.98 7.10
N PRO A 355 -6.33 -15.05 7.40
CA PRO A 355 -7.44 -15.76 6.73
C PRO A 355 -7.78 -15.34 5.29
N PRO A 356 -8.55 -16.17 4.52
CA PRO A 356 -8.84 -15.99 3.10
C PRO A 356 -9.86 -14.87 2.81
N LEU A 357 -9.58 -13.63 3.19
CA LEU A 357 -10.46 -12.50 2.92
C LEU A 357 -10.51 -12.14 1.42
N THR A 358 -11.67 -11.67 0.94
CA THR A 358 -11.90 -11.30 -0.47
C THR A 358 -11.90 -9.79 -0.67
N LEU A 359 -12.03 -9.33 -1.92
CA LEU A 359 -12.21 -7.91 -2.22
C LEU A 359 -13.43 -7.37 -1.49
N SER A 360 -14.54 -8.11 -1.54
CA SER A 360 -15.79 -7.75 -0.88
C SER A 360 -15.73 -7.74 0.65
N SER A 361 -14.81 -8.48 1.28
CA SER A 361 -14.57 -8.35 2.73
C SER A 361 -14.23 -6.92 3.17
N ASN A 362 -13.66 -6.09 2.28
CA ASN A 362 -13.37 -4.68 2.59
C ASN A 362 -14.62 -3.82 2.84
N ALA A 363 -15.81 -4.26 2.42
CA ALA A 363 -17.07 -3.60 2.79
C ALA A 363 -17.28 -3.56 4.33
N LEU A 364 -16.64 -4.49 5.06
CA LEU A 364 -16.73 -4.66 6.51
C LEU A 364 -15.69 -3.87 7.31
N VAL A 365 -14.91 -3.00 6.66
CA VAL A 365 -13.87 -2.15 7.29
C VAL A 365 -14.15 -0.69 6.96
N ASP A 366 -13.89 0.26 7.86
CA ASP A 366 -14.20 1.68 7.62
C ASP A 366 -13.12 2.35 6.75
N LEU A 367 -11.87 1.96 6.94
CA LEU A 367 -10.69 2.41 6.20
C LEU A 367 -9.90 1.20 5.69
N PRO A 368 -10.23 0.63 4.51
CA PRO A 368 -9.38 -0.39 3.89
C PRO A 368 -7.98 0.16 3.60
N GLU A 369 -6.97 -0.62 3.98
CA GLU A 369 -5.56 -0.32 3.76
C GLU A 369 -4.90 -1.41 2.89
N GLY A 370 -4.04 -1.00 1.96
CA GLY A 370 -3.23 -1.91 1.15
C GLY A 370 -1.73 -1.74 1.35
N GLU A 371 -0.95 -2.60 0.70
CA GLU A 371 0.51 -2.53 0.62
C GLU A 371 0.98 -3.03 -0.77
N GLY A 372 2.15 -2.57 -1.22
CA GLY A 372 2.75 -2.95 -2.49
C GLY A 372 2.81 -1.80 -3.49
N TRP A 373 3.82 -1.81 -4.35
CA TRP A 373 4.17 -0.72 -5.28
C TRP A 373 4.06 -1.13 -6.76
N GLN A 374 3.43 -2.27 -7.04
CA GLN A 374 3.38 -2.90 -8.36
C GLN A 374 2.23 -2.32 -9.19
N TRP A 375 2.30 -1.04 -9.55
CA TRP A 375 1.20 -0.39 -10.25
C TRP A 375 0.82 -1.00 -11.61
N LYS A 376 1.74 -1.72 -12.30
CA LYS A 376 1.43 -2.49 -13.53
C LYS A 376 1.00 -3.94 -13.29
N GLY A 377 0.97 -4.38 -12.04
CA GLY A 377 0.62 -5.74 -11.63
C GLY A 377 -0.49 -5.74 -10.59
N PHE A 378 -0.69 -6.90 -9.98
CA PHE A 378 -1.59 -7.05 -8.85
C PHE A 378 -0.95 -6.45 -7.59
N SER A 379 -1.74 -5.77 -6.77
CA SER A 379 -1.31 -5.27 -5.47
C SER A 379 -2.49 -5.18 -4.50
N ALA A 380 -2.19 -5.24 -3.20
CA ALA A 380 -3.20 -5.00 -2.18
C ALA A 380 -3.62 -3.51 -2.11
N VAL A 381 -2.81 -2.59 -2.64
CA VAL A 381 -3.21 -1.17 -2.76
C VAL A 381 -4.34 -1.00 -3.77
N ARG A 382 -4.21 -1.56 -4.98
CA ARG A 382 -5.29 -1.52 -5.98
C ARG A 382 -6.52 -2.27 -5.48
N TRP A 383 -6.33 -3.37 -4.76
CA TRP A 383 -7.42 -4.10 -4.10
C TRP A 383 -8.23 -3.19 -3.15
N ALA A 384 -7.55 -2.51 -2.22
CA ALA A 384 -8.20 -1.57 -1.31
C ALA A 384 -8.85 -0.39 -2.05
N ALA A 385 -8.16 0.17 -3.06
CA ALA A 385 -8.69 1.27 -3.87
C ALA A 385 -9.96 0.87 -4.63
N SER A 386 -9.94 -0.29 -5.28
CA SER A 386 -11.08 -0.81 -6.03
C SER A 386 -12.28 -1.04 -5.13
N ALA A 387 -12.07 -1.63 -3.94
CA ALA A 387 -13.13 -1.79 -2.95
C ALA A 387 -13.70 -0.43 -2.52
N ASN A 388 -12.85 0.57 -2.28
CA ASN A 388 -13.31 1.91 -1.91
C ASN A 388 -14.09 2.59 -3.04
N HIS A 389 -13.69 2.41 -4.31
CA HIS A 389 -14.46 2.90 -5.46
C HIS A 389 -15.84 2.24 -5.55
N LEU A 390 -15.90 0.91 -5.46
CA LEU A 390 -17.13 0.12 -5.46
C LEU A 390 -18.09 0.53 -4.33
N TYR A 391 -17.56 0.74 -3.13
CA TYR A 391 -18.35 1.03 -1.92
C TYR A 391 -18.49 2.53 -1.61
N GLY A 392 -18.09 3.40 -2.54
CA GLY A 392 -18.30 4.85 -2.44
C GLY A 392 -17.52 5.54 -1.32
N ARG A 393 -16.32 5.04 -1.00
CA ARG A 393 -15.43 5.59 0.03
C ARG A 393 -14.32 6.43 -0.60
N PRO A 394 -14.11 7.68 -0.17
CA PRO A 394 -13.18 8.59 -0.83
C PRO A 394 -11.72 8.41 -0.42
N ILE A 395 -11.44 7.68 0.67
CA ILE A 395 -10.10 7.57 1.25
C ILE A 395 -9.64 6.11 1.14
N THR A 396 -8.50 5.92 0.47
CA THR A 396 -7.78 4.65 0.41
C THR A 396 -6.43 4.86 1.08
N SER A 397 -6.17 4.13 2.17
CA SER A 397 -4.87 4.18 2.82
C SER A 397 -3.92 3.11 2.31
N SER A 398 -2.63 3.35 2.49
CA SER A 398 -1.60 2.37 2.20
C SER A 398 -0.46 2.44 3.20
N GLU A 399 -0.01 1.28 3.67
CA GLU A 399 1.33 1.16 4.22
C GLU A 399 2.32 1.42 3.09
N THR A 400 3.11 2.47 3.25
CA THR A 400 3.92 3.03 2.17
C THR A 400 5.40 3.00 2.58
N TRP A 401 6.25 2.59 1.64
CA TRP A 401 7.72 2.57 1.74
C TRP A 401 8.37 1.46 2.58
N THR A 402 7.64 0.40 2.88
CA THR A 402 8.22 -0.82 3.45
C THR A 402 9.29 -1.38 2.52
N TRP A 403 10.46 -1.66 3.07
CA TRP A 403 11.69 -2.07 2.39
C TRP A 403 12.31 -1.06 1.39
N LEU A 404 11.84 0.19 1.34
CA LEU A 404 12.33 1.20 0.38
C LEU A 404 13.85 1.39 0.48
N HIS A 405 14.53 1.25 -0.67
CA HIS A 405 15.98 1.40 -0.82
C HIS A 405 16.81 0.70 0.28
N SER A 406 16.35 -0.46 0.76
CA SER A 406 17.00 -1.19 1.85
C SER A 406 18.50 -1.45 1.59
N PRO A 407 19.38 -1.45 2.62
CA PRO A 407 19.10 -1.37 4.07
C PRO A 407 18.61 -0.01 4.58
N VAL A 408 18.11 0.02 5.82
CA VAL A 408 17.68 1.24 6.55
C VAL A 408 18.67 2.41 6.41
N PHE A 409 18.17 3.65 6.43
CA PHE A 409 18.93 4.91 6.25
C PHE A 409 19.56 5.14 4.86
N ARG A 410 19.16 4.38 3.83
CA ARG A 410 19.55 4.63 2.43
C ARG A 410 18.48 5.33 1.60
N ALA A 411 17.23 5.32 2.02
CA ALA A 411 16.15 5.99 1.32
C ALA A 411 16.38 7.50 1.24
N THR A 412 16.19 8.04 0.04
CA THR A 412 16.33 9.45 -0.32
C THR A 412 14.95 10.12 -0.46
N PRO A 413 14.88 11.47 -0.46
CA PRO A 413 13.65 12.19 -0.79
C PRO A 413 13.05 11.81 -2.16
N LEU A 414 13.90 11.55 -3.17
CA LEU A 414 13.44 11.12 -4.49
C LEU A 414 12.86 9.71 -4.47
N ASP A 415 13.42 8.79 -3.66
CA ASP A 415 12.84 7.45 -3.46
C ASP A 415 11.43 7.55 -2.88
N MET A 416 11.23 8.42 -1.88
CA MET A 416 9.91 8.63 -1.26
C MET A 416 8.89 9.08 -2.31
N LYS A 417 9.25 10.07 -3.13
CA LYS A 417 8.38 10.58 -4.21
C LYS A 417 8.11 9.52 -5.27
N ALA A 418 9.15 8.88 -5.81
CA ALA A 418 9.02 7.90 -6.88
C ALA A 418 8.16 6.70 -6.44
N ALA A 419 8.34 6.24 -5.20
CA ALA A 419 7.50 5.20 -4.64
C ALA A 419 6.06 5.70 -4.45
N ALA A 420 5.84 6.85 -3.81
CA ALA A 420 4.49 7.39 -3.61
C ALA A 420 3.71 7.55 -4.91
N ASP A 421 4.38 7.95 -6.00
CA ASP A 421 3.75 8.10 -7.31
C ASP A 421 3.22 6.75 -7.84
N SER A 422 3.92 5.64 -7.63
CA SER A 422 3.39 4.30 -7.93
C SER A 422 2.13 3.98 -7.11
N TYR A 423 2.13 4.26 -5.80
CA TYR A 423 0.95 4.03 -4.95
C TYR A 423 -0.23 4.93 -5.36
N PHE A 424 0.03 6.16 -5.79
CA PHE A 424 -0.99 7.06 -6.33
C PHE A 424 -1.59 6.50 -7.62
N LEU A 425 -0.79 5.93 -8.52
CA LEU A 425 -1.24 5.25 -9.75
C LEU A 425 -2.10 4.01 -9.46
N GLU A 426 -2.00 3.44 -8.27
CA GLU A 426 -2.83 2.32 -7.80
C GLU A 426 -4.13 2.76 -7.12
N GLY A 427 -4.32 4.07 -6.92
CA GLY A 427 -5.52 4.66 -6.32
C GLY A 427 -5.41 4.98 -4.83
N SER A 428 -4.23 4.81 -4.20
CA SER A 428 -4.02 5.27 -2.83
C SER A 428 -4.11 6.80 -2.75
N ASN A 429 -4.60 7.34 -1.63
CA ASN A 429 -4.63 8.78 -1.39
C ASN A 429 -4.45 9.17 0.09
N GLN A 430 -4.08 8.22 0.96
CA GLN A 430 -3.65 8.43 2.34
C GLN A 430 -2.43 7.54 2.63
N LEU A 431 -1.23 8.10 2.58
CA LEU A 431 0.00 7.34 2.80
C LEU A 431 0.31 7.23 4.30
N ILE A 432 0.54 6.01 4.79
CA ILE A 432 1.02 5.70 6.13
C ILE A 432 2.46 5.18 5.99
N GLY A 433 3.45 6.00 6.32
CA GLY A 433 4.85 5.65 6.11
C GLY A 433 5.35 4.58 7.08
N HIS A 434 6.03 3.56 6.54
CA HIS A 434 6.77 2.53 7.29
C HIS A 434 8.28 2.88 7.32
N GLY A 435 8.79 3.63 8.29
CA GLY A 435 8.09 4.39 9.31
C GLY A 435 9.06 5.24 10.14
N TRP A 436 8.64 5.59 11.34
CA TRP A 436 9.40 6.38 12.30
C TRP A 436 9.75 5.52 13.52
N PRO A 437 11.00 5.06 13.67
CA PRO A 437 11.42 4.42 14.91
C PRO A 437 11.62 5.47 16.00
N TYR A 438 10.91 5.33 17.12
CA TYR A 438 11.19 6.12 18.32
C TYR A 438 12.66 5.97 18.69
N SER A 439 13.35 7.08 18.98
CA SER A 439 14.75 7.06 19.37
C SER A 439 14.96 7.95 20.60
N PRO A 440 15.31 7.38 21.78
CA PRO A 440 15.61 8.19 22.95
C PRO A 440 16.89 9.01 22.75
N GLU A 441 17.04 10.11 23.49
CA GLU A 441 18.25 10.95 23.45
C GLU A 441 19.54 10.16 23.77
N SER A 442 19.44 9.09 24.56
CA SER A 442 20.56 8.20 24.88
C SER A 442 20.99 7.28 23.73
N ALA A 443 20.20 7.16 22.65
CA ALA A 443 20.55 6.32 21.52
C ALA A 443 21.68 6.95 20.70
N ALA A 444 22.70 6.15 20.39
CA ALA A 444 23.74 6.58 19.47
C ALA A 444 23.18 6.91 18.08
N GLU A 445 23.70 7.94 17.43
CA GLU A 445 23.33 8.30 16.06
C GLU A 445 23.60 7.13 15.08
N PRO A 446 22.71 6.87 14.11
CA PRO A 446 21.54 7.65 13.70
C PRO A 446 20.23 7.26 14.41
N GLY A 447 20.29 6.89 15.69
CA GLY A 447 19.13 6.48 16.47
C GLY A 447 18.73 5.02 16.26
N TRP A 448 17.60 4.67 16.87
CA TRP A 448 17.01 3.35 16.78
C TRP A 448 16.41 3.09 15.40
N ARG A 449 16.17 1.81 15.11
CA ARG A 449 15.63 1.37 13.82
C ARG A 449 14.70 0.19 13.99
N PHE A 450 13.68 0.14 13.14
CA PHE A 450 12.97 -1.10 12.90
C PHE A 450 13.81 -2.04 12.01
N TYR A 451 13.55 -3.34 12.07
CA TYR A 451 14.34 -4.32 11.29
C TYR A 451 14.12 -4.15 9.77
N ALA A 452 12.91 -3.76 9.37
CA ALA A 452 12.56 -3.47 7.99
C ALA A 452 12.85 -2.00 7.66
N ALA A 453 13.38 -1.77 6.46
CA ALA A 453 13.52 -0.42 5.92
C ALA A 453 12.13 0.17 5.59
N ALA A 454 11.98 1.49 5.47
CA ALA A 454 12.98 2.54 5.65
C ALA A 454 12.83 3.26 7.01
N VAL A 455 13.62 4.31 7.22
CA VAL A 455 13.59 5.17 8.42
C VAL A 455 13.42 6.61 7.96
N PHE A 456 12.28 7.22 8.29
CA PHE A 456 11.92 8.57 7.87
C PHE A 456 11.77 9.52 9.06
N ASN A 457 12.83 9.65 9.86
CA ASN A 457 12.92 10.59 10.96
C ASN A 457 14.10 11.57 10.77
N GLN A 458 14.22 12.54 11.68
CA GLN A 458 15.20 13.63 11.66
C GLN A 458 16.66 13.19 11.83
N HIS A 459 16.92 11.92 12.18
CA HIS A 459 18.28 11.39 12.21
C HIS A 459 18.86 11.23 10.79
N ASN A 460 18.04 11.34 9.74
CA ASN A 460 18.53 11.55 8.39
C ASN A 460 18.91 13.02 8.16
N PRO A 461 20.16 13.34 7.78
CA PRO A 461 20.56 14.72 7.54
C PRO A 461 19.78 15.42 6.41
N TRP A 462 19.32 14.67 5.41
CA TRP A 462 18.44 15.21 4.36
C TRP A 462 17.07 15.66 4.86
N TRP A 463 16.68 15.39 6.13
CA TRP A 463 15.40 15.80 6.72
C TRP A 463 15.10 17.31 6.58
N LEU A 464 16.13 18.13 6.39
CA LEU A 464 15.99 19.56 6.06
C LEU A 464 15.08 19.86 4.85
N VAL A 465 14.92 18.94 3.89
CA VAL A 465 13.97 19.09 2.76
C VAL A 465 12.61 18.41 2.97
N MET A 466 12.41 17.70 4.09
CA MET A 466 11.18 16.95 4.35
C MET A 466 9.90 17.81 4.25
N PRO A 467 9.85 19.08 4.70
CA PRO A 467 8.67 19.92 4.54
C PRO A 467 8.19 20.04 3.08
N ASP A 468 9.11 20.10 2.11
CA ASP A 468 8.80 20.20 0.69
C ASP A 468 8.31 18.86 0.13
N VAL A 469 8.94 17.74 0.54
CA VAL A 469 8.49 16.38 0.23
C VAL A 469 7.06 16.16 0.73
N ALA A 470 6.81 16.46 2.02
CA ALA A 470 5.48 16.33 2.62
C ALA A 470 4.45 17.23 1.94
N ARG A 471 4.84 18.44 1.51
CA ARG A 471 3.93 19.35 0.80
C ARG A 471 3.51 18.80 -0.56
N TYR A 472 4.45 18.25 -1.32
CA TYR A 472 4.16 17.55 -2.57
C TYR A 472 3.14 16.43 -2.33
N LEU A 473 3.43 15.53 -1.39
CA LEU A 473 2.58 14.39 -1.07
C LEU A 473 1.17 14.83 -0.64
N GLN A 474 1.09 15.87 0.20
CA GLN A 474 -0.18 16.42 0.67
C GLN A 474 -1.03 16.98 -0.49
N ARG A 475 -0.43 17.72 -1.44
CA ARG A 475 -1.16 18.27 -2.59
C ARG A 475 -1.71 17.17 -3.49
N THR A 476 -0.90 16.14 -3.76
CA THR A 476 -1.31 15.01 -4.59
C THR A 476 -2.41 14.20 -3.89
N SER A 477 -2.25 13.85 -2.61
CA SER A 477 -3.29 13.19 -1.80
C SER A 477 -4.60 13.98 -1.79
N TYR A 478 -4.54 15.31 -1.62
CA TYR A 478 -5.74 16.16 -1.67
C TYR A 478 -6.47 16.05 -3.02
N LEU A 479 -5.74 16.19 -4.13
CA LEU A 479 -6.33 16.15 -5.46
C LEU A 479 -6.96 14.79 -5.80
N LEU A 480 -6.30 13.70 -5.40
CA LEU A 480 -6.78 12.34 -5.62
C LEU A 480 -8.00 11.97 -4.76
N ARG A 481 -8.35 12.78 -3.76
CA ARG A 481 -9.61 12.66 -2.99
C ARG A 481 -10.78 13.42 -3.61
N GLN A 482 -10.56 14.30 -4.59
CA GLN A 482 -11.63 15.16 -5.12
C GLN A 482 -12.55 14.40 -6.09
N GLY A 483 -13.87 14.60 -6.01
CA GLY A 483 -14.81 13.99 -6.97
C GLY A 483 -14.94 12.46 -6.86
N LYS A 484 -15.09 11.79 -8.00
CA LYS A 484 -15.15 10.32 -8.12
C LYS A 484 -14.00 9.81 -8.99
N ALA A 485 -13.54 8.58 -8.75
CA ALA A 485 -12.60 7.93 -9.65
C ALA A 485 -13.27 7.68 -11.00
N ALA A 486 -12.53 7.92 -12.09
CA ALA A 486 -12.97 7.63 -13.45
C ALA A 486 -12.22 6.38 -13.93
N VAL A 487 -12.85 5.24 -13.75
CA VAL A 487 -12.32 3.93 -14.11
C VAL A 487 -13.28 3.30 -15.11
N ASP A 488 -12.73 2.83 -16.23
CA ASP A 488 -13.53 2.29 -17.32
C ASP A 488 -13.57 0.76 -17.32
N VAL A 489 -12.49 0.14 -16.85
CA VAL A 489 -12.28 -1.31 -16.94
C VAL A 489 -12.33 -1.91 -15.55
N ALA A 490 -13.23 -2.86 -15.35
CA ALA A 490 -13.22 -3.76 -14.21
C ALA A 490 -12.56 -5.08 -14.59
N LEU A 491 -11.63 -5.55 -13.77
CA LEU A 491 -11.05 -6.88 -13.87
C LEU A 491 -11.71 -7.78 -12.83
N LEU A 492 -12.42 -8.81 -13.30
CA LEU A 492 -13.06 -9.80 -12.43
C LEU A 492 -12.00 -10.66 -11.76
N LEU A 493 -11.94 -10.61 -10.43
CA LEU A 493 -11.06 -11.44 -9.63
C LEU A 493 -11.56 -12.90 -9.62
N PRO A 494 -10.68 -13.89 -9.86
CA PRO A 494 -11.04 -15.31 -9.93
C PRO A 494 -11.20 -15.92 -8.52
N THR A 495 -12.04 -15.34 -7.67
CA THR A 495 -12.19 -15.71 -6.25
C THR A 495 -12.69 -17.15 -6.06
N ASP A 496 -13.72 -17.56 -6.79
CA ASP A 496 -14.25 -18.93 -6.72
C ASP A 496 -13.19 -19.97 -7.16
N ASP A 497 -12.42 -19.59 -8.18
CA ASP A 497 -11.29 -20.36 -8.69
C ASP A 497 -10.11 -20.41 -7.72
N ALA A 498 -9.93 -19.38 -6.90
CA ALA A 498 -8.94 -19.34 -5.84
C ALA A 498 -9.29 -20.33 -4.72
N TRP A 499 -10.53 -20.29 -4.22
CA TRP A 499 -10.98 -21.26 -3.21
C TRP A 499 -10.92 -22.71 -3.72
N ALA A 500 -11.26 -22.96 -4.98
CA ALA A 500 -11.16 -24.28 -5.59
C ALA A 500 -9.71 -24.84 -5.64
N ARG A 501 -8.70 -23.96 -5.52
CA ARG A 501 -7.26 -24.29 -5.52
C ARG A 501 -6.67 -24.49 -4.13
N PHE A 502 -7.42 -24.25 -3.07
CA PHE A 502 -6.91 -24.43 -1.70
C PHE A 502 -6.54 -25.88 -1.42
N THR A 503 -5.49 -26.07 -0.64
CA THR A 503 -5.08 -27.39 -0.13
C THR A 503 -4.67 -27.28 1.33
N ALA A 504 -4.89 -28.35 2.09
CA ALA A 504 -4.36 -28.52 3.43
C ALA A 504 -2.97 -29.19 3.38
N THR A 505 -2.15 -28.91 4.38
CA THR A 505 -0.78 -29.43 4.48
C THR A 505 -0.75 -30.73 5.27
N ILE A 506 0.05 -31.69 4.80
CA ILE A 506 0.36 -32.94 5.53
C ILE A 506 1.57 -32.69 6.43
N ASP A 507 1.43 -32.99 7.73
CA ASP A 507 2.52 -32.84 8.70
C ASP A 507 3.76 -33.66 8.30
N GLY A 508 4.94 -33.09 8.46
CA GLY A 508 6.21 -33.74 8.10
C GLY A 508 6.54 -33.71 6.61
N THR A 509 5.64 -33.23 5.75
CA THR A 509 5.95 -32.93 4.35
C THR A 509 6.39 -31.47 4.23
N ALA A 510 7.53 -31.21 3.59
CA ALA A 510 7.86 -29.85 3.19
C ALA A 510 6.79 -29.39 2.20
N SER A 511 6.25 -28.17 2.37
CA SER A 511 5.51 -27.48 1.30
C SER A 511 6.39 -27.51 0.06
N ALA A 512 6.08 -28.39 -0.89
CA ALA A 512 6.96 -28.63 -2.02
C ALA A 512 7.08 -27.32 -2.79
N THR A 513 8.25 -26.71 -2.90
CA THR A 513 8.41 -25.39 -3.54
C THR A 513 8.33 -25.45 -5.08
N ALA A 514 7.59 -26.40 -5.66
CA ALA A 514 7.54 -26.63 -7.10
C ALA A 514 6.15 -26.32 -7.67
N GLY A 515 6.03 -25.14 -8.28
CA GLY A 515 4.80 -24.60 -8.89
C GLY A 515 4.28 -23.36 -8.15
N PRO A 516 3.41 -22.54 -8.77
CA PRO A 516 2.81 -21.37 -8.10
C PRO A 516 1.84 -21.77 -6.97
N PHE A 517 1.28 -22.98 -7.02
CA PHE A 517 0.33 -23.51 -6.02
C PHE A 517 0.66 -24.96 -5.64
N PRO A 518 1.74 -25.19 -4.87
CA PRO A 518 2.07 -26.54 -4.45
C PRO A 518 1.06 -27.15 -3.47
N PRO A 519 0.99 -28.48 -3.33
CA PRO A 519 0.23 -29.11 -2.25
C PRO A 519 0.70 -28.61 -0.87
N GLY A 520 -0.23 -28.12 -0.05
CA GLY A 520 0.07 -27.38 1.19
C GLY A 520 0.30 -25.89 0.99
N ALA A 521 0.00 -25.35 -0.21
CA ALA A 521 0.06 -23.93 -0.51
C ALA A 521 -0.94 -23.13 0.32
N SER A 522 -0.50 -21.91 0.63
CA SER A 522 -1.24 -20.80 1.22
C SER A 522 -2.72 -20.79 0.85
N ILE A 523 -3.60 -20.75 1.85
CA ILE A 523 -5.04 -20.46 1.66
C ILE A 523 -5.28 -18.95 1.45
N SER A 524 -4.29 -18.22 0.94
CA SER A 524 -4.37 -16.78 0.68
C SER A 524 -5.07 -16.52 -0.64
N VAL A 525 -6.25 -15.90 -0.59
CA VAL A 525 -7.05 -15.59 -1.79
C VAL A 525 -6.28 -14.68 -2.74
N ASN A 526 -5.70 -13.59 -2.23
CA ASN A 526 -5.01 -12.62 -3.06
C ASN A 526 -3.75 -13.19 -3.75
N GLU A 527 -3.01 -14.10 -3.10
CA GLU A 527 -1.87 -14.78 -3.72
C GLU A 527 -2.31 -15.68 -4.87
N VAL A 528 -3.40 -16.43 -4.66
CA VAL A 528 -3.96 -17.32 -5.68
C VAL A 528 -4.54 -16.54 -6.85
N GLU A 529 -5.31 -15.50 -6.58
CA GLU A 529 -5.86 -14.64 -7.62
C GLU A 529 -4.77 -13.97 -8.44
N ALA A 530 -3.75 -13.38 -7.80
CA ALA A 530 -2.64 -12.72 -8.50
C ALA A 530 -1.97 -13.64 -9.54
N ALA A 531 -1.83 -14.93 -9.23
CA ALA A 531 -1.24 -15.90 -10.16
C ALA A 531 -2.23 -16.42 -11.23
N LEU A 532 -3.54 -16.21 -11.08
CA LEU A 532 -4.57 -16.57 -12.07
C LEU A 532 -4.92 -15.42 -13.04
N LEU A 533 -4.69 -14.16 -12.66
CA LEU A 533 -5.07 -13.00 -13.48
C LEU A 533 -4.35 -12.90 -14.84
N GLY A 534 -3.20 -13.57 -14.99
CA GLY A 534 -2.33 -13.41 -16.16
C GLY A 534 -1.25 -12.35 -15.93
N LYS A 535 -0.10 -12.51 -16.60
CA LYS A 535 1.12 -11.76 -16.29
C LYS A 535 1.10 -10.32 -16.81
N ARG A 536 0.34 -10.05 -17.87
CA ARG A 536 0.31 -8.74 -18.53
C ARG A 536 -1.09 -8.16 -18.67
N VAL A 537 -2.14 -8.80 -18.15
CA VAL A 537 -3.52 -8.28 -18.26
C VAL A 537 -3.65 -6.84 -17.73
N ILE A 538 -3.18 -6.59 -16.50
CA ILE A 538 -3.21 -5.25 -15.90
C ILE A 538 -2.33 -4.27 -16.70
N GLN A 539 -1.12 -4.68 -17.06
CA GLN A 539 -0.21 -3.89 -17.88
C GLN A 539 -0.85 -3.48 -19.23
N GLN A 540 -1.49 -4.42 -19.93
CA GLN A 540 -2.16 -4.20 -21.22
C GLN A 540 -3.32 -3.21 -21.10
N ILE A 541 -4.10 -3.26 -20.01
CA ILE A 541 -5.19 -2.30 -19.77
C ILE A 541 -4.61 -0.89 -19.59
N LEU A 542 -3.59 -0.75 -18.74
CA LEU A 542 -2.98 0.54 -18.41
C LEU A 542 -2.27 1.16 -19.63
N GLU A 543 -1.48 0.36 -20.35
CA GLU A 543 -0.74 0.82 -21.54
C GLU A 543 -1.67 1.11 -22.73
N ALA A 544 -2.88 0.54 -22.75
CA ALA A 544 -3.92 0.87 -23.71
C ALA A 544 -4.64 2.20 -23.42
N GLY A 545 -4.30 2.89 -22.33
CA GLY A 545 -4.86 4.21 -22.02
C GLY A 545 -6.12 4.18 -21.15
N PHE A 546 -6.28 3.14 -20.32
CA PHE A 546 -7.41 2.98 -19.40
C PHE A 546 -6.94 2.79 -17.95
N ASN A 547 -7.75 3.22 -16.99
CA ASN A 547 -7.61 2.81 -15.60
C ASN A 547 -8.36 1.50 -15.34
N VAL A 548 -7.93 0.76 -14.32
CA VAL A 548 -8.50 -0.53 -13.94
C VAL A 548 -8.81 -0.59 -12.45
N ASP A 549 -9.99 -1.09 -12.12
CA ASP A 549 -10.40 -1.51 -10.78
C ASP A 549 -10.63 -3.03 -10.78
N PHE A 550 -10.52 -3.64 -9.61
CA PHE A 550 -10.92 -5.02 -9.36
C PHE A 550 -12.40 -5.09 -8.96
N ILE A 551 -13.04 -6.20 -9.31
CA ILE A 551 -14.39 -6.55 -8.87
C ILE A 551 -14.45 -8.06 -8.63
N ASP A 552 -15.20 -8.54 -7.64
CA ASP A 552 -15.44 -9.97 -7.41
C ASP A 552 -16.92 -10.33 -7.62
N ALA A 553 -17.23 -11.62 -7.61
CA ALA A 553 -18.59 -12.12 -7.84
C ALA A 553 -19.60 -11.56 -6.82
N GLU A 554 -19.19 -11.43 -5.55
CA GLU A 554 -20.02 -10.88 -4.48
C GLU A 554 -20.36 -9.39 -4.71
N ALA A 555 -19.39 -8.58 -5.14
CA ALA A 555 -19.63 -7.18 -5.49
C ALA A 555 -20.57 -7.07 -6.69
N ILE A 556 -20.36 -7.86 -7.76
CA ILE A 556 -21.30 -7.91 -8.90
C ILE A 556 -22.70 -8.27 -8.40
N ASP A 557 -22.80 -9.22 -7.47
CA ASP A 557 -24.10 -9.65 -6.98
C ASP A 557 -24.81 -8.59 -6.14
N LYS A 558 -24.08 -7.82 -5.34
CA LYS A 558 -24.65 -6.80 -4.44
C LYS A 558 -24.92 -5.46 -5.11
N ILE A 559 -24.02 -5.00 -5.98
CA ILE A 559 -24.07 -3.64 -6.53
C ILE A 559 -24.08 -3.58 -8.07
N GLY A 560 -23.94 -4.72 -8.74
CA GLY A 560 -23.87 -4.80 -10.21
C GLY A 560 -22.48 -4.46 -10.75
N ILE A 561 -22.41 -4.12 -12.04
CA ILE A 561 -21.16 -3.77 -12.74
C ILE A 561 -21.21 -2.27 -13.05
N PRO A 562 -20.64 -1.40 -12.19
CA PRO A 562 -20.69 0.06 -12.37
C PRO A 562 -19.65 0.59 -13.37
N TYR A 563 -19.12 -0.28 -14.23
CA TYR A 563 -18.03 0.04 -15.18
C TYR A 563 -18.47 -0.22 -16.62
N PRO A 564 -17.95 0.55 -17.60
CA PRO A 564 -18.20 0.34 -19.04
C PRO A 564 -17.66 -0.96 -19.64
N VAL A 565 -16.59 -1.54 -19.07
CA VAL A 565 -15.94 -2.76 -19.57
C VAL A 565 -15.69 -3.72 -18.41
N LEU A 566 -16.02 -5.00 -18.59
CA LEU A 566 -15.67 -6.09 -17.69
C LEU A 566 -14.72 -7.07 -18.39
N VAL A 567 -13.58 -7.34 -17.78
CA VAL A 567 -12.58 -8.32 -18.23
C VAL A 567 -12.62 -9.55 -17.33
N LEU A 568 -12.69 -10.74 -17.92
CA LEU A 568 -12.78 -12.05 -17.27
C LEU A 568 -11.51 -12.86 -17.58
N PRO A 569 -10.49 -12.84 -16.69
CA PRO A 569 -9.22 -13.52 -16.94
C PRO A 569 -9.21 -14.97 -16.45
N ASN A 570 -8.98 -15.91 -17.36
CA ASN A 570 -8.67 -17.32 -17.06
C ASN A 570 -9.66 -18.03 -16.10
N LEU A 571 -10.95 -17.71 -16.18
CA LEU A 571 -11.96 -18.28 -15.29
C LEU A 571 -12.36 -19.70 -15.69
N GLU A 572 -12.53 -20.56 -14.70
CA GLU A 572 -13.10 -21.92 -14.84
C GLU A 572 -14.42 -22.01 -14.08
N HIS A 573 -14.52 -21.37 -12.92
CA HIS A 573 -15.72 -21.36 -12.06
C HIS A 573 -16.36 -19.97 -12.00
N LEU A 574 -17.68 -19.90 -12.09
CA LEU A 574 -18.44 -18.67 -11.85
C LEU A 574 -19.86 -18.98 -11.36
N PRO A 575 -20.36 -18.37 -10.27
CA PRO A 575 -21.73 -18.61 -9.82
C PRO A 575 -22.76 -18.24 -10.89
N LEU A 576 -23.79 -19.08 -11.06
CA LEU A 576 -24.83 -18.86 -12.08
C LEU A 576 -25.54 -17.50 -11.89
N THR A 577 -25.79 -17.10 -10.64
CA THR A 577 -26.41 -15.80 -10.32
C THR A 577 -25.59 -14.63 -10.83
N THR A 578 -24.29 -14.67 -10.58
CA THR A 578 -23.33 -13.67 -11.05
C THR A 578 -23.23 -13.69 -12.58
N TYR A 579 -23.15 -14.88 -13.18
CA TYR A 579 -22.99 -14.99 -14.63
C TYR A 579 -24.22 -14.49 -15.39
N ARG A 580 -25.43 -14.71 -14.87
CA ARG A 580 -26.67 -14.12 -15.41
C ARG A 580 -26.66 -12.59 -15.34
N LYS A 581 -26.06 -11.98 -14.31
CA LYS A 581 -25.90 -10.52 -14.25
C LYS A 581 -24.90 -10.02 -15.29
N ILE A 582 -23.80 -10.74 -15.50
CA ILE A 582 -22.82 -10.42 -16.56
C ILE A 582 -23.46 -10.58 -17.94
N GLU A 583 -24.25 -11.63 -18.15
CA GLU A 583 -24.99 -11.85 -19.39
C GLU A 583 -25.97 -10.69 -19.66
N GLY A 584 -26.78 -10.32 -18.67
CA GLY A 584 -27.70 -9.19 -18.76
C GLY A 584 -26.96 -7.87 -19.01
N TYR A 585 -25.81 -7.66 -18.38
CA TYR A 585 -24.95 -6.50 -18.61
C TYR A 585 -24.43 -6.44 -20.06
N ALA A 586 -23.94 -7.56 -20.60
CA ALA A 586 -23.50 -7.64 -21.99
C ALA A 586 -24.63 -7.32 -22.98
N ARG A 587 -25.81 -7.94 -22.77
CA ARG A 587 -26.99 -7.72 -23.63
C ARG A 587 -27.55 -6.29 -23.55
N ASN A 588 -27.27 -5.56 -22.46
CA ASN A 588 -27.64 -4.16 -22.29
C ASN A 588 -26.55 -3.17 -22.76
N GLY A 589 -25.55 -3.65 -23.50
CA GLY A 589 -24.53 -2.80 -24.15
C GLY A 589 -23.23 -2.63 -23.35
N GLY A 590 -23.09 -3.31 -22.21
CA GLY A 590 -21.82 -3.39 -21.50
C GLY A 590 -20.80 -4.24 -22.27
N ALA A 591 -19.54 -3.80 -22.34
CA ALA A 591 -18.51 -4.59 -23.00
C ALA A 591 -17.99 -5.70 -22.07
N VAL A 592 -17.95 -6.94 -22.54
CA VAL A 592 -17.47 -8.10 -21.79
C VAL A 592 -16.36 -8.78 -22.58
N ILE A 593 -15.17 -8.92 -22.00
CA ILE A 593 -13.99 -9.51 -22.65
C ILE A 593 -13.49 -10.68 -21.79
N ALA A 594 -13.50 -11.90 -22.31
CA ALA A 594 -12.90 -13.06 -21.66
C ALA A 594 -11.53 -13.40 -22.26
N ILE A 595 -10.58 -13.80 -21.41
CA ILE A 595 -9.20 -14.09 -21.80
C ILE A 595 -8.83 -15.51 -21.37
N GLY A 596 -8.26 -16.29 -22.29
CA GLY A 596 -7.77 -17.65 -22.02
C GLY A 596 -8.91 -18.66 -21.92
N ASN A 597 -9.54 -18.72 -20.74
CA ASN A 597 -10.63 -19.65 -20.46
C ASN A 597 -11.97 -18.91 -20.34
N LEU A 598 -13.04 -19.62 -20.69
CA LEU A 598 -14.42 -19.21 -20.39
C LEU A 598 -14.89 -19.95 -19.13
N PRO A 599 -15.76 -19.37 -18.30
CA PRO A 599 -16.39 -20.11 -17.21
C PRO A 599 -17.06 -21.39 -17.74
N LEU A 600 -16.71 -22.54 -17.16
CA LEU A 600 -17.20 -23.84 -17.60
C LEU A 600 -18.18 -24.45 -16.59
N ARG A 601 -18.09 -24.06 -15.32
CA ARG A 601 -18.80 -24.71 -14.21
C ARG A 601 -19.30 -23.71 -13.17
N ALA A 602 -20.37 -24.09 -12.49
CA ALA A 602 -20.76 -23.42 -11.27
C ALA A 602 -19.86 -23.91 -10.11
N PRO A 603 -19.46 -23.03 -9.17
CA PRO A 603 -18.64 -23.41 -8.03
C PRO A 603 -19.46 -24.06 -6.91
N GLY A 604 -18.83 -24.93 -6.13
CA GLY A 604 -19.45 -25.65 -5.00
C GLY A 604 -20.09 -26.97 -5.42
N LEU A 605 -20.16 -27.95 -4.51
CA LEU A 605 -20.50 -29.34 -4.85
C LEU A 605 -21.91 -29.46 -5.44
N LYS A 606 -22.90 -28.91 -4.74
CA LYS A 606 -24.31 -29.01 -5.14
C LYS A 606 -24.64 -28.11 -6.34
N GLN A 607 -24.06 -26.91 -6.37
CA GLN A 607 -24.25 -25.95 -7.44
C GLN A 607 -23.60 -26.43 -8.74
N SER A 608 -22.42 -27.06 -8.68
CA SER A 608 -21.80 -27.64 -9.87
C SER A 608 -22.69 -28.71 -10.53
N GLU A 609 -23.38 -29.54 -9.74
CA GLU A 609 -24.33 -30.53 -10.26
C GLU A 609 -25.57 -29.89 -10.91
N SER A 610 -26.12 -28.85 -10.29
CA SER A 610 -27.38 -28.23 -10.73
C SER A 610 -27.22 -27.18 -11.83
N ASP A 611 -26.16 -26.38 -11.78
CA ASP A 611 -26.06 -25.12 -12.52
C ASP A 611 -24.98 -25.13 -13.61
N SER A 612 -24.03 -26.07 -13.61
CA SER A 612 -22.90 -26.04 -14.57
C SER A 612 -23.33 -26.12 -16.04
N SER A 613 -24.42 -26.82 -16.34
CA SER A 613 -24.96 -26.86 -17.70
C SER A 613 -25.41 -25.48 -18.19
N LEU A 614 -26.01 -24.68 -17.31
CA LEU A 614 -26.43 -23.31 -17.59
C LEU A 614 -25.25 -22.35 -17.67
N VAL A 615 -24.22 -22.51 -16.81
CA VAL A 615 -22.97 -21.75 -16.91
C VAL A 615 -22.31 -21.98 -18.27
N LEU A 616 -22.19 -23.24 -18.69
CA LEU A 616 -21.63 -23.58 -19.99
C LEU A 616 -22.46 -22.98 -21.14
N GLN A 617 -23.79 -23.03 -21.04
CA GLN A 617 -24.68 -22.43 -22.03
C GLN A 617 -24.44 -20.91 -22.16
N ILE A 618 -24.38 -20.18 -21.05
CA ILE A 618 -24.12 -18.73 -21.07
C ILE A 618 -22.76 -18.44 -21.71
N SER A 619 -21.72 -19.25 -21.44
CA SER A 619 -20.41 -19.11 -22.09
C SER A 619 -20.46 -19.29 -23.60
N GLN A 620 -21.28 -20.20 -24.12
CA GLN A 620 -21.46 -20.35 -25.57
C GLN A 620 -22.17 -19.13 -26.17
N GLU A 621 -23.30 -18.72 -25.58
CA GLU A 621 -24.11 -17.60 -26.06
C GLU A 621 -23.36 -16.26 -26.01
N LEU A 622 -22.53 -16.03 -24.97
CA LEU A 622 -21.79 -14.78 -24.81
C LEU A 622 -20.54 -14.67 -25.68
N PHE A 623 -19.91 -15.78 -26.08
CA PHE A 623 -18.57 -15.71 -26.67
C PHE A 623 -18.32 -16.56 -27.91
N ARG A 624 -19.20 -17.52 -28.24
CA ARG A 624 -18.95 -18.51 -29.31
C ARG A 624 -19.98 -18.47 -30.43
N GLU A 625 -21.23 -18.15 -30.11
CA GLU A 625 -22.30 -18.12 -31.10
C GLU A 625 -22.17 -16.95 -32.10
N PRO A 626 -22.70 -17.07 -33.33
CA PRO A 626 -22.73 -15.97 -34.27
C PRO A 626 -23.50 -14.77 -33.71
N GLY A 627 -22.87 -13.59 -33.69
CA GLY A 627 -23.46 -12.38 -33.09
C GLY A 627 -23.40 -12.33 -31.57
N ALA A 628 -22.59 -13.19 -30.94
CA ALA A 628 -22.31 -13.15 -29.52
C ALA A 628 -21.90 -11.73 -29.06
N PRO A 629 -22.47 -11.21 -27.96
CA PRO A 629 -22.23 -9.84 -27.50
C PRO A 629 -20.88 -9.65 -26.79
N GLY A 630 -20.23 -10.73 -26.35
CA GLY A 630 -18.91 -10.70 -25.69
C GLY A 630 -17.75 -10.93 -26.65
N HIS A 631 -16.54 -10.61 -26.18
CA HIS A 631 -15.29 -10.80 -26.91
C HIS A 631 -14.44 -11.87 -26.24
N PHE A 632 -14.01 -12.89 -26.97
CA PHE A 632 -13.10 -13.91 -26.46
C PHE A 632 -11.70 -13.75 -27.07
N LEU A 633 -10.69 -13.72 -26.20
CA LEU A 633 -9.28 -13.69 -26.55
C LEU A 633 -8.62 -14.99 -26.09
N ALA A 634 -7.86 -15.65 -26.97
CA ALA A 634 -7.15 -16.88 -26.60
C ALA A 634 -6.04 -16.64 -25.58
N ASP A 635 -5.45 -15.44 -25.57
CA ASP A 635 -4.46 -15.00 -24.61
C ASP A 635 -4.52 -13.46 -24.42
N GLU A 636 -3.65 -12.94 -23.55
CA GLU A 636 -3.62 -11.52 -23.14
C GLU A 636 -2.98 -10.56 -24.17
N ALA A 637 -2.40 -11.04 -25.28
CA ALA A 637 -1.61 -10.21 -26.20
C ALA A 637 -2.46 -9.14 -26.93
N ASP A 638 -3.70 -9.48 -27.27
CA ASP A 638 -4.60 -8.60 -28.03
C ASP A 638 -5.56 -7.79 -27.15
N LEU A 639 -5.39 -7.83 -25.82
CA LEU A 639 -6.28 -7.15 -24.88
C LEU A 639 -6.31 -5.64 -25.13
N GLY A 640 -5.14 -4.99 -25.21
CA GLY A 640 -5.08 -3.54 -25.43
C GLY A 640 -5.73 -3.09 -26.75
N GLN A 641 -5.53 -3.86 -27.83
CA GLN A 641 -6.16 -3.58 -29.13
C GLN A 641 -7.67 -3.81 -29.13
N THR A 642 -8.15 -4.78 -28.33
CA THR A 642 -9.57 -5.05 -28.18
C THR A 642 -10.25 -3.95 -27.37
N LEU A 643 -9.61 -3.51 -26.28
CA LEU A 643 -10.08 -2.37 -25.48
C LEU A 643 -10.25 -1.10 -26.32
N ALA A 644 -9.27 -0.78 -27.16
CA ALA A 644 -9.33 0.37 -28.06
C ALA A 644 -10.45 0.28 -29.14
N ARG A 645 -10.93 -0.93 -29.44
CA ARG A 645 -12.05 -1.16 -30.37
C ARG A 645 -13.41 -1.03 -29.69
N VAL A 646 -13.54 -1.50 -28.45
CA VAL A 646 -14.81 -1.46 -27.71
C VAL A 646 -15.06 -0.10 -27.05
N MET A 647 -13.99 0.63 -26.72
CA MET A 647 -14.10 1.93 -26.06
C MET A 647 -12.99 2.88 -26.51
N LYS A 648 -13.31 4.17 -26.63
CA LYS A 648 -12.30 5.21 -26.82
C LYS A 648 -11.44 5.31 -25.56
N GLN A 649 -10.12 5.31 -25.73
CA GLN A 649 -9.12 5.46 -24.66
C GLN A 649 -9.36 6.72 -23.83
N ASP A 650 -9.09 6.67 -22.52
CA ASP A 650 -9.18 7.86 -21.65
C ASP A 650 -7.98 8.78 -21.85
N VAL A 651 -6.78 8.20 -21.97
CA VAL A 651 -5.54 8.91 -22.31
C VAL A 651 -4.83 8.19 -23.44
N SER A 652 -4.45 8.93 -24.49
CA SER A 652 -3.64 8.41 -25.59
C SER A 652 -2.34 9.23 -25.69
N LEU A 653 -1.19 8.55 -25.77
CA LEU A 653 0.13 9.17 -25.81
C LEU A 653 0.81 8.90 -27.16
N SER A 654 1.32 9.95 -27.79
CA SER A 654 2.06 9.85 -29.07
C SER A 654 3.36 10.66 -29.03
N PRO A 655 4.53 10.03 -29.20
CA PRO A 655 4.74 8.57 -29.27
C PRO A 655 4.30 7.85 -27.96
N PRO A 656 4.02 6.53 -28.03
CA PRO A 656 3.68 5.74 -26.85
C PRO A 656 4.76 5.84 -25.77
N ALA A 657 4.33 6.01 -24.52
CA ALA A 657 5.22 6.16 -23.37
C ALA A 657 4.72 5.26 -22.22
N PRO A 658 5.08 3.96 -22.21
CA PRO A 658 4.52 2.98 -21.27
C PRO A 658 4.88 3.26 -19.81
N ASP A 659 5.91 4.06 -19.54
CA ASP A 659 6.31 4.46 -18.19
C ASP A 659 5.59 5.70 -17.67
N ILE A 660 4.66 6.27 -18.44
CA ILE A 660 3.76 7.32 -17.98
C ILE A 660 2.45 6.69 -17.53
N GLY A 661 2.24 6.61 -16.22
CA GLY A 661 0.95 6.24 -15.64
C GLY A 661 0.04 7.45 -15.48
N PHE A 662 -1.28 7.22 -15.39
CA PHE A 662 -2.23 8.26 -15.03
C PHE A 662 -3.32 7.78 -14.07
N VAL A 663 -3.97 8.73 -13.39
CA VAL A 663 -5.23 8.54 -12.64
C VAL A 663 -6.17 9.66 -13.01
N HIS A 664 -7.45 9.34 -13.18
CA HIS A 664 -8.48 10.30 -13.55
C HIS A 664 -9.55 10.43 -12.45
N ARG A 665 -9.85 11.67 -12.06
CA ARG A 665 -10.90 12.05 -11.10
C ARG A 665 -11.92 12.98 -11.77
N LYS A 666 -13.20 12.69 -11.62
CA LYS A 666 -14.33 13.49 -12.13
C LYS A 666 -15.00 14.29 -11.04
N LEU A 667 -15.07 15.60 -11.25
CA LEU A 667 -15.87 16.53 -10.46
C LEU A 667 -17.08 17.00 -11.30
N PRO A 668 -18.13 17.56 -10.68
CA PRO A 668 -19.26 18.13 -11.41
C PRO A 668 -18.91 19.27 -12.37
N PHE A 669 -17.73 19.88 -12.24
CA PHE A 669 -17.31 21.06 -13.00
C PHE A 669 -15.92 20.92 -13.67
N ALA A 670 -15.22 19.80 -13.42
CA ALA A 670 -13.87 19.59 -13.92
C ALA A 670 -13.48 18.11 -13.97
N ASP A 671 -12.52 17.77 -14.82
CA ASP A 671 -11.76 16.53 -14.80
C ASP A 671 -10.33 16.82 -14.32
N ILE A 672 -9.80 15.96 -13.45
CA ILE A 672 -8.42 16.04 -12.94
C ILE A 672 -7.68 14.78 -13.37
N TYR A 673 -6.58 14.94 -14.10
CA TYR A 673 -5.64 13.88 -14.44
C TYR A 673 -4.35 14.07 -13.66
N PHE A 674 -3.98 13.07 -12.86
CA PHE A 674 -2.61 12.92 -12.36
C PHE A 674 -1.82 12.10 -13.37
N LEU A 675 -0.64 12.58 -13.76
CA LEU A 675 0.29 11.85 -14.62
C LEU A 675 1.64 11.76 -13.93
N ALA A 676 2.27 10.58 -13.99
CA ALA A 676 3.59 10.36 -13.39
C ALA A 676 4.48 9.57 -14.34
N ASN A 677 5.70 10.07 -14.54
CA ASN A 677 6.78 9.33 -15.17
C ASN A 677 7.43 8.40 -14.13
N THR A 678 7.33 7.09 -14.31
CA THR A 678 7.96 6.12 -13.41
C THR A 678 9.35 5.67 -13.88
N ALA A 679 9.84 6.22 -15.00
CA ALA A 679 11.17 5.93 -15.51
C ALA A 679 12.24 6.87 -14.92
N ASN A 680 13.48 6.40 -14.95
CA ASN A 680 14.66 7.18 -14.63
C ASN A 680 15.18 8.02 -15.82
N GLN A 681 14.39 8.17 -16.88
CA GLN A 681 14.74 8.91 -18.09
C GLN A 681 13.73 10.03 -18.35
N ARG A 682 14.15 11.03 -19.12
CA ARG A 682 13.25 12.06 -19.64
C ARG A 682 12.30 11.45 -20.66
N VAL A 683 11.03 11.83 -20.58
CA VAL A 683 10.00 11.41 -21.53
C VAL A 683 9.37 12.65 -22.17
N ARG A 684 9.28 12.65 -23.50
CA ARG A 684 8.56 13.67 -24.27
C ARG A 684 7.50 12.99 -25.11
N THR A 685 6.25 13.40 -24.94
CA THR A 685 5.10 12.83 -25.64
C THR A 685 3.99 13.87 -25.76
N GLN A 686 3.01 13.59 -26.60
CA GLN A 686 1.80 14.37 -26.72
C GLN A 686 0.61 13.55 -26.19
N GLY A 687 -0.12 14.11 -25.23
CA GLY A 687 -1.29 13.47 -24.63
C GLY A 687 -2.61 13.97 -25.22
N ALA A 688 -3.47 13.06 -25.64
CA ALA A 688 -4.88 13.33 -25.95
C ALA A 688 -5.76 12.73 -24.84
N PHE A 689 -6.73 13.52 -24.35
CA PHE A 689 -7.55 13.19 -23.18
C PHE A 689 -9.02 13.09 -23.57
N ARG A 690 -9.75 12.13 -23.01
CA ARG A 690 -11.18 11.90 -23.29
C ARG A 690 -12.08 12.83 -22.48
N VAL A 691 -11.89 14.13 -22.72
CA VAL A 691 -12.64 15.24 -22.12
C VAL A 691 -13.08 16.23 -23.19
N SER A 692 -14.18 16.92 -22.92
CA SER A 692 -14.63 18.07 -23.71
C SER A 692 -14.52 19.31 -22.85
N ALA A 693 -13.47 20.09 -23.04
CA ALA A 693 -13.19 21.28 -22.25
C ALA A 693 -12.59 22.39 -23.11
N ASP A 694 -13.05 23.62 -22.90
CA ASP A 694 -12.57 24.82 -23.60
C ASP A 694 -11.26 25.36 -23.02
N GLN A 695 -10.90 24.94 -21.80
CA GLN A 695 -9.70 25.38 -21.10
C GLN A 695 -9.14 24.26 -20.24
N ALA A 696 -7.81 24.21 -20.16
CA ALA A 696 -7.08 23.32 -19.27
C ALA A 696 -5.99 24.09 -18.51
N GLU A 697 -5.61 23.58 -17.35
CA GLU A 697 -4.46 24.07 -16.59
C GLU A 697 -3.51 22.93 -16.26
N LEU A 698 -2.22 23.23 -16.31
CA LEU A 698 -1.15 22.38 -15.79
C LEU A 698 -0.79 22.87 -14.38
N TRP A 699 -0.92 21.99 -13.41
CA TRP A 699 -0.65 22.25 -11.99
C TRP A 699 0.59 21.44 -11.59
N ASP A 700 1.57 22.13 -11.01
CA ASP A 700 2.79 21.52 -10.49
C ASP A 700 2.62 21.23 -8.99
N PRO A 701 2.50 19.95 -8.57
CA PRO A 701 2.34 19.59 -7.17
C PRO A 701 3.57 19.90 -6.29
N VAL A 702 4.77 20.09 -6.86
CA VAL A 702 5.98 20.44 -6.11
C VAL A 702 5.94 21.92 -5.71
N SER A 703 5.81 22.83 -6.68
CA SER A 703 5.79 24.27 -6.41
C SER A 703 4.43 24.82 -5.99
N GLY A 704 3.33 24.16 -6.39
CA GLY A 704 1.97 24.69 -6.28
C GLY A 704 1.63 25.73 -7.37
N ALA A 705 2.50 25.87 -8.38
CA ALA A 705 2.26 26.75 -9.52
C ALA A 705 1.20 26.16 -10.46
N THR A 706 0.47 27.05 -11.13
CA THR A 706 -0.58 26.68 -12.09
C THR A 706 -0.37 27.48 -13.37
N ARG A 707 -0.47 26.84 -14.53
CA ARG A 707 -0.33 27.48 -15.84
C ARG A 707 -1.49 27.10 -16.75
N THR A 708 -2.17 28.10 -17.30
CA THR A 708 -3.20 27.88 -18.32
C THR A 708 -2.59 27.35 -19.61
N LEU A 709 -3.22 26.33 -20.17
CA LEU A 709 -2.90 25.77 -21.47
C LEU A 709 -3.90 26.34 -22.49
N SER A 710 -3.42 26.75 -23.66
CA SER A 710 -4.31 27.07 -24.78
C SER A 710 -5.02 25.79 -25.20
N ALA A 711 -6.35 25.85 -25.32
CA ALA A 711 -7.17 24.71 -25.72
C ALA A 711 -6.59 24.01 -26.96
N ALA A 712 -6.35 22.71 -26.84
CA ALA A 712 -6.04 21.86 -27.96
C ALA A 712 -6.45 20.44 -27.60
N SER A 713 -6.97 19.73 -28.59
CA SER A 713 -7.21 18.28 -28.59
C SER A 713 -5.98 17.43 -28.21
N ALA A 714 -4.81 18.05 -27.98
CA ALA A 714 -3.56 17.40 -27.64
C ALA A 714 -2.63 18.32 -26.82
N VAL A 715 -2.13 17.84 -25.67
CA VAL A 715 -1.25 18.56 -24.73
C VAL A 715 0.18 18.06 -24.91
N GLN A 716 1.13 18.98 -25.11
CA GLN A 716 2.56 18.63 -25.14
C GLN A 716 3.08 18.39 -23.72
N LEU A 717 3.62 17.20 -23.48
CA LEU A 717 4.10 16.73 -22.19
C LEU A 717 5.60 16.45 -22.26
N SER A 718 6.34 17.01 -21.29
CA SER A 718 7.76 16.74 -21.09
C SER A 718 7.97 16.47 -19.61
N PHE A 719 8.38 15.26 -19.28
CA PHE A 719 8.66 14.81 -17.93
C PHE A 719 10.17 14.65 -17.74
N GLU A 720 10.69 15.23 -16.67
CA GLU A 720 11.96 14.82 -16.08
C GLU A 720 11.85 13.40 -15.48
N PRO A 721 12.97 12.71 -15.20
CA PRO A 721 12.94 11.44 -14.48
C PRO A 721 12.13 11.55 -13.20
N TYR A 722 11.21 10.62 -12.97
CA TYR A 722 10.34 10.61 -11.79
C TYR A 722 9.48 11.88 -11.60
N GLN A 723 9.26 12.70 -12.63
CA GLN A 723 8.38 13.86 -12.56
C GLN A 723 6.90 13.46 -12.64
N SER A 724 6.07 14.18 -11.92
CA SER A 724 4.61 14.07 -11.98
C SER A 724 3.98 15.45 -12.15
N CYS A 725 2.79 15.50 -12.74
CA CYS A 725 2.02 16.72 -12.92
C CYS A 725 0.52 16.45 -12.86
N ILE A 726 -0.25 17.53 -12.74
CA ILE A 726 -1.71 17.49 -12.70
C ILE A 726 -2.24 18.30 -13.87
N LEU A 727 -3.14 17.73 -14.67
CA LEU A 727 -3.93 18.45 -15.67
C LEU A 727 -5.37 18.60 -15.17
N VAL A 728 -5.89 19.82 -15.18
CA VAL A 728 -7.27 20.13 -14.80
C VAL A 728 -8.00 20.69 -16.02
N PHE A 729 -9.06 20.01 -16.45
CA PHE A 729 -9.93 20.42 -17.56
C PHE A 729 -11.26 20.92 -17.01
N TYR A 730 -11.68 22.14 -17.36
CA TYR A 730 -12.92 22.72 -16.84
C TYR A 730 -14.08 22.59 -17.86
N HIS A 731 -15.26 22.16 -17.40
CA HIS A 731 -16.43 21.94 -18.27
C HIS A 731 -17.12 23.22 -18.72
N GLN A 732 -16.88 24.34 -18.03
CA GLN A 732 -17.41 25.65 -18.38
C GLN A 732 -16.30 26.70 -18.30
N GLY A 733 -16.18 27.52 -19.34
CA GLY A 733 -15.09 28.49 -19.48
C GLY A 733 -15.03 29.50 -18.34
N LEU A 734 -13.91 29.54 -17.64
CA LEU A 734 -13.55 30.73 -16.89
C LEU A 734 -13.16 31.81 -17.91
N VAL A 735 -13.94 32.89 -17.96
CA VAL A 735 -13.52 34.11 -18.65
C VAL A 735 -12.38 34.72 -17.84
N SER A 736 -11.16 34.21 -18.02
CA SER A 736 -9.95 34.91 -17.61
C SER A 736 -9.51 35.82 -18.75
N LYS A 737 -9.41 37.12 -18.47
CA LYS A 737 -8.86 38.11 -19.40
C LYS A 737 -7.51 37.61 -19.92
N ARG A 738 -7.38 37.54 -21.25
CA ARG A 738 -6.12 37.28 -21.96
C ARG A 738 -5.02 38.19 -21.40
N THR A 739 -4.06 37.62 -20.68
CA THR A 739 -2.71 38.17 -20.65
C THR A 739 -1.94 37.51 -21.77
N GLN A 740 -2.05 38.07 -22.99
CA GLN A 740 -1.11 37.74 -24.05
C GLN A 740 0.26 38.27 -23.65
N ILE A 741 1.14 37.39 -23.17
CA ILE A 741 2.56 37.71 -23.07
C ILE A 741 3.17 37.42 -24.43
N SER A 742 3.39 38.46 -25.24
CA SER A 742 4.11 38.35 -26.51
C SER A 742 5.46 37.68 -26.28
N ALA A 743 5.83 36.72 -27.13
CA ALA A 743 7.16 36.14 -27.12
C ALA A 743 8.18 37.22 -27.53
N ALA A 744 9.12 37.53 -26.64
CA ALA A 744 10.34 38.21 -27.03
C ALA A 744 11.17 37.26 -27.91
N LYS A 745 11.82 37.82 -28.94
CA LYS A 745 12.81 37.09 -29.75
C LYS A 745 13.87 36.45 -28.83
N PRO A 746 14.44 35.27 -29.18
CA PRO A 746 15.58 34.75 -28.45
C PRO A 746 16.70 35.79 -28.50
N ASN A 747 17.02 36.36 -27.34
CA ASN A 747 18.25 37.13 -27.18
C ASN A 747 19.44 36.18 -27.40
N ALA A 748 20.56 36.73 -27.86
CA ALA A 748 21.83 36.00 -27.95
C ALA A 748 22.11 35.26 -26.62
N PRO A 749 22.68 34.05 -26.64
CA PRO A 749 22.93 33.29 -25.42
C PRO A 749 23.82 34.10 -24.48
N LEU A 750 23.25 34.55 -23.37
CA LEU A 750 24.01 35.14 -22.28
C LEU A 750 24.77 34.01 -21.60
N SER A 751 26.07 34.20 -21.37
CA SER A 751 26.92 33.17 -20.78
C SER A 751 26.51 32.89 -19.34
N ALA A 752 26.29 31.63 -19.00
CA ALA A 752 26.08 31.18 -17.63
C ALA A 752 27.31 31.51 -16.76
N LEU A 753 27.09 31.83 -15.47
CA LEU A 753 28.19 31.98 -14.52
C LEU A 753 28.53 30.60 -13.92
N ASP A 754 29.77 30.15 -14.07
CA ASP A 754 30.26 28.92 -13.45
C ASP A 754 30.51 29.14 -11.94
N LEU A 755 29.92 28.29 -11.12
CA LEU A 755 30.02 28.34 -9.67
C LEU A 755 30.87 27.20 -9.09
N ALA A 756 31.55 26.38 -9.90
CA ALA A 756 32.23 25.17 -9.44
C ALA A 756 33.44 25.37 -8.49
N SER A 757 33.96 26.59 -8.35
CA SER A 757 35.21 26.87 -7.63
C SER A 757 35.06 27.85 -6.46
N ASN A 758 36.04 27.81 -5.54
CA ASN A 758 36.22 28.77 -4.45
C ASN A 758 35.06 28.86 -3.45
N TRP A 759 34.72 27.74 -2.80
CA TRP A 759 33.71 27.68 -1.75
C TRP A 759 34.33 27.64 -0.35
N SER A 760 33.65 28.26 0.61
CA SER A 760 33.85 28.00 2.04
C SER A 760 32.86 26.93 2.46
N VAL A 761 33.34 25.84 3.06
CA VAL A 761 32.49 24.69 3.42
C VAL A 761 32.63 24.36 4.89
N THR A 762 31.56 24.49 5.64
CA THR A 762 31.52 24.23 7.07
C THR A 762 30.77 22.93 7.35
N PHE A 763 31.47 21.96 7.93
CA PHE A 763 30.91 20.70 8.43
C PHE A 763 30.58 20.90 9.91
N SER A 764 29.34 21.27 10.21
CA SER A 764 28.93 21.64 11.57
C SER A 764 29.15 20.52 12.58
N GLY A 765 28.89 19.27 12.18
CA GLY A 765 29.12 18.09 13.03
C GLY A 765 30.60 17.82 13.35
N LEU A 766 31.54 18.42 12.60
CA LEU A 766 32.98 18.33 12.85
C LEU A 766 33.55 19.63 13.44
N GLY A 767 32.74 20.69 13.58
CA GLY A 767 33.21 22.01 13.99
C GLY A 767 34.28 22.61 13.06
N ARG A 768 34.31 22.19 11.78
CA ARG A 768 35.40 22.48 10.84
C ARG A 768 34.93 23.24 9.62
N THR A 769 35.75 24.19 9.17
CA THR A 769 35.56 24.87 7.88
C THR A 769 36.76 24.62 6.96
N VAL A 770 36.49 24.29 5.70
CA VAL A 770 37.51 24.08 4.66
C VAL A 770 37.28 25.02 3.48
N LYS A 771 38.36 25.45 2.82
CA LYS A 771 38.28 26.18 1.55
C LYS A 771 38.39 25.19 0.41
N MET A 772 37.27 24.87 -0.24
CA MET A 772 37.23 23.98 -1.40
C MET A 772 37.51 24.78 -2.67
N LYS A 773 38.72 24.62 -3.21
CA LYS A 773 39.12 25.24 -4.49
C LYS A 773 38.23 24.75 -5.65
N THR A 774 37.95 23.45 -5.65
CA THR A 774 37.04 22.77 -6.58
C THR A 774 36.15 21.83 -5.77
N LEU A 775 34.85 21.82 -6.06
CA LEU A 775 33.90 20.89 -5.44
C LEU A 775 34.26 19.44 -5.80
N HIS A 776 34.28 18.53 -4.81
CA HIS A 776 34.60 17.10 -4.94
C HIS A 776 34.00 16.30 -3.76
N SER A 777 33.92 14.96 -3.86
CA SER A 777 33.19 14.16 -2.88
C SER A 777 33.77 14.24 -1.47
N TRP A 778 32.94 14.42 -0.44
CA TRP A 778 33.35 14.29 0.97
C TRP A 778 33.96 12.91 1.25
N THR A 779 33.54 11.90 0.47
CA THR A 779 34.10 10.55 0.55
C THR A 779 35.52 10.42 0.01
N ASP A 780 35.98 11.41 -0.78
CA ASP A 780 37.33 11.43 -1.36
C ASP A 780 38.36 11.92 -0.33
N ASP A 781 37.93 12.72 0.64
CA ASP A 781 38.74 13.23 1.75
C ASP A 781 38.74 12.25 2.94
N ALA A 782 39.91 11.96 3.49
CA ALA A 782 40.05 11.01 4.61
C ALA A 782 39.25 11.43 5.85
N ASP A 783 39.20 12.72 6.17
CA ASP A 783 38.58 13.26 7.37
C ASP A 783 37.05 13.33 7.29
N THR A 784 36.49 13.37 6.08
CA THR A 784 35.04 13.43 5.84
C THR A 784 34.49 12.16 5.19
N LYS A 785 35.35 11.14 5.05
CA LYS A 785 35.04 9.90 4.32
C LYS A 785 33.73 9.26 4.78
N TYR A 786 33.51 9.22 6.08
CA TYR A 786 32.33 8.61 6.70
C TYR A 786 31.34 9.64 7.26
N TYR A 787 31.51 10.92 6.95
CA TYR A 787 30.68 11.97 7.52
C TYR A 787 29.21 11.80 7.08
N SER A 788 28.30 11.68 8.05
CA SER A 788 26.87 11.90 7.86
C SER A 788 26.45 13.14 8.64
N GLY A 789 25.80 14.08 7.96
CA GLY A 789 25.37 15.32 8.58
C GLY A 789 25.07 16.39 7.55
N THR A 790 25.10 17.63 8.01
CA THR A 790 24.89 18.81 7.17
C THR A 790 26.19 19.56 6.93
N ALA A 791 26.39 20.03 5.71
CA ALA A 791 27.48 20.92 5.36
C ALA A 791 26.93 22.22 4.75
N VAL A 792 27.49 23.35 5.19
CA VAL A 792 27.11 24.69 4.75
C VAL A 792 28.16 25.21 3.77
N TYR A 793 27.74 25.50 2.54
CA TYR A 793 28.55 26.06 1.48
C TYR A 793 28.26 27.54 1.35
N GLU A 794 29.30 28.37 1.41
CA GLU A 794 29.17 29.82 1.28
C GLU A 794 30.09 30.36 0.18
N LYS A 795 29.54 31.27 -0.62
CA LYS A 795 30.25 31.96 -1.69
C LYS A 795 29.66 33.34 -1.94
N GLU A 796 30.52 34.31 -2.19
CA GLU A 796 30.11 35.61 -2.73
C GLU A 796 29.94 35.49 -4.25
N LEU A 797 28.80 35.95 -4.75
CA LEU A 797 28.41 35.89 -6.15
C LEU A 797 28.27 37.32 -6.70
N LYS A 798 29.12 37.68 -7.65
CA LYS A 798 29.02 38.96 -8.35
C LYS A 798 28.12 38.84 -9.58
N VAL A 799 26.93 39.44 -9.53
CA VAL A 799 25.93 39.36 -10.60
C VAL A 799 25.99 40.61 -11.49
N PRO A 800 26.29 40.45 -12.81
CA PRO A 800 26.25 41.56 -13.76
C PRO A 800 24.83 42.08 -13.98
N VAL A 801 24.68 43.40 -14.10
CA VAL A 801 23.40 44.07 -14.44
C VAL A 801 22.76 43.50 -15.71
N ALA A 802 23.59 43.04 -16.66
CA ALA A 802 23.12 42.44 -17.91
C ALA A 802 22.29 41.17 -17.72
N LEU A 803 22.44 40.46 -16.59
CA LEU A 803 21.68 39.25 -16.23
C LEU A 803 20.35 39.56 -15.51
N LEU A 804 20.15 40.79 -15.02
CA LEU A 804 19.00 41.19 -14.20
C LEU A 804 17.91 41.92 -15.00
N LYS A 805 17.87 41.69 -16.32
CA LYS A 805 16.84 42.31 -17.17
C LYS A 805 15.47 41.65 -16.91
N PRO A 806 14.35 42.39 -17.00
CA PRO A 806 13.02 41.84 -16.71
C PRO A 806 12.58 40.65 -17.58
N ASP A 807 13.23 40.43 -18.73
CA ASP A 807 12.99 39.32 -19.65
C ASP A 807 13.91 38.11 -19.40
N ILE A 808 14.74 38.15 -18.35
CA ILE A 808 15.66 37.07 -17.98
C ILE A 808 15.21 36.47 -16.64
N ASN A 809 14.93 35.18 -16.65
CA ASN A 809 14.82 34.38 -15.43
C ASN A 809 16.17 33.73 -15.15
N LEU A 810 16.66 33.82 -13.93
CA LEU A 810 17.92 33.24 -13.48
C LEU A 810 17.65 32.02 -12.62
N TYR A 811 18.23 30.88 -13.01
CA TYR A 811 18.14 29.64 -12.28
C TYR A 811 19.52 29.24 -11.74
N LEU A 812 19.55 28.80 -10.49
CA LEU A 812 20.68 28.06 -9.97
C LEU A 812 20.50 26.58 -10.36
N ASP A 813 21.28 26.11 -11.32
CA ASP A 813 21.23 24.75 -11.86
C ASP A 813 22.41 23.92 -11.32
N PHE A 814 22.09 22.73 -10.83
CA PHE A 814 23.04 21.77 -10.26
C PHE A 814 23.42 20.64 -11.24
N GLY A 815 22.83 20.63 -12.43
CA GLY A 815 23.04 19.64 -13.48
C GLY A 815 21.99 18.53 -13.47
N PRO A 816 22.05 17.61 -14.46
CA PRO A 816 21.10 16.52 -14.57
C PRO A 816 21.40 15.37 -13.60
N GLY A 817 20.35 14.64 -13.23
CA GLY A 817 20.47 13.29 -12.67
C GLY A 817 21.16 12.33 -13.64
N THR A 818 21.92 11.38 -13.10
CA THR A 818 22.54 10.32 -13.90
C THR A 818 21.71 9.04 -13.78
N PRO A 819 21.06 8.56 -14.85
CA PRO A 819 20.28 7.32 -14.81
C PRO A 819 21.15 6.12 -14.43
N ILE A 820 20.67 5.34 -13.47
CA ILE A 820 21.29 4.07 -13.07
C ILE A 820 20.60 2.96 -13.89
N PRO A 821 21.33 2.14 -14.66
CA PRO A 821 20.73 1.02 -15.37
C PRO A 821 19.96 0.11 -14.42
N VAL A 822 18.68 -0.12 -14.71
CA VAL A 822 17.85 -1.08 -13.96
C VAL A 822 18.22 -2.48 -14.45
N THR A 823 19.22 -3.09 -13.84
CA THR A 823 19.54 -4.50 -14.10
C THR A 823 18.67 -5.36 -13.18
N THR A 824 18.01 -6.37 -13.74
CA THR A 824 17.27 -7.40 -12.99
C THR A 824 18.27 -8.32 -12.28
N VAL A 825 19.03 -7.78 -11.32
CA VAL A 825 19.90 -8.58 -10.47
C VAL A 825 19.12 -8.85 -9.21
N ALA A 826 18.89 -10.14 -8.92
CA ALA A 826 18.40 -10.60 -7.63
C ALA A 826 19.14 -9.82 -6.54
N SER A 827 18.39 -9.16 -5.66
CA SER A 827 19.02 -8.38 -4.59
C SER A 827 20.03 -9.27 -3.85
N ASP A 828 21.16 -8.71 -3.39
CA ASP A 828 22.16 -9.41 -2.57
C ASP A 828 21.57 -10.01 -1.26
N LEU A 829 20.29 -9.76 -1.01
CA LEU A 829 19.47 -10.22 0.10
C LEU A 829 18.50 -11.37 -0.28
N GLY A 830 18.65 -11.96 -1.47
CA GLY A 830 17.79 -13.02 -2.01
C GLY A 830 16.47 -12.49 -2.57
N ALA A 831 15.66 -13.40 -3.14
CA ALA A 831 14.28 -13.12 -3.53
C ALA A 831 13.49 -12.54 -2.33
N ASP A 832 12.63 -11.58 -2.61
CA ASP A 832 11.66 -11.05 -1.67
C ASP A 832 10.70 -12.15 -1.18
N ALA A 833 10.11 -11.95 0.01
CA ALA A 833 9.07 -12.85 0.53
C ALA A 833 7.79 -12.84 -0.32
N THR A 834 7.69 -11.92 -1.30
CA THR A 834 6.60 -11.79 -2.27
C THR A 834 6.83 -12.60 -3.55
N GLY A 835 7.98 -13.28 -3.69
CA GLY A 835 8.27 -14.13 -4.85
C GLY A 835 8.36 -13.37 -6.20
N SER A 836 8.44 -12.05 -6.19
CA SER A 836 8.37 -11.22 -7.41
C SER A 836 9.69 -11.12 -8.17
N GLY A 837 10.83 -11.41 -7.53
CA GLY A 837 12.13 -11.32 -8.20
C GLY A 837 12.46 -9.91 -8.71
N THR A 838 11.73 -8.89 -8.25
CA THR A 838 11.90 -7.49 -8.61
C THR A 838 13.04 -6.85 -7.82
N PRO A 839 13.85 -5.96 -8.43
CA PRO A 839 14.74 -5.07 -7.67
C PRO A 839 13.94 -4.34 -6.59
N ARG A 840 14.53 -4.13 -5.41
CA ARG A 840 13.86 -3.38 -4.32
C ARG A 840 13.51 -1.98 -4.81
N MET A 841 12.34 -1.47 -4.43
CA MET A 841 11.88 -0.15 -4.86
C MET A 841 12.87 0.95 -4.45
N GLN A 842 13.30 1.74 -5.42
CA GLN A 842 14.13 2.95 -5.29
C GLN A 842 14.03 3.75 -6.60
N ALA A 843 14.38 5.04 -6.56
CA ALA A 843 14.65 5.84 -7.73
C ALA A 843 16.01 5.43 -8.30
N TRP A 844 16.02 4.96 -9.55
CA TRP A 844 17.22 4.53 -10.26
C TRP A 844 17.92 5.71 -10.93
N LEU A 845 18.15 6.77 -10.15
CA LEU A 845 18.73 8.02 -10.62
C LEU A 845 19.71 8.54 -9.58
N ASP A 846 20.98 8.63 -9.95
CA ASP A 846 22.00 9.27 -9.13
C ASP A 846 21.80 10.78 -9.16
N SER A 847 21.48 11.32 -7.98
CA SER A 847 21.28 12.74 -7.81
C SER A 847 22.62 13.51 -7.90
N PRO A 848 22.66 14.63 -8.65
CA PRO A 848 23.69 15.63 -8.50
C PRO A 848 23.32 16.56 -7.34
N VAL A 849 22.55 16.13 -6.33
CA VAL A 849 22.44 16.72 -4.98
C VAL A 849 22.28 15.57 -4.01
N ARG A 850 23.35 15.20 -3.29
CA ARG A 850 23.37 14.01 -2.41
C ARG A 850 23.16 14.37 -0.95
N GLU A 851 21.94 14.36 -0.41
CA GLU A 851 20.66 13.95 -1.03
C GLU A 851 19.58 15.04 -1.05
N GLY A 852 19.78 16.14 -0.33
CA GLY A 852 18.91 17.31 -0.38
C GLY A 852 19.64 18.59 0.02
N ALA A 853 19.22 19.73 -0.52
CA ALA A 853 19.82 21.02 -0.22
C ALA A 853 18.79 22.14 -0.03
N LEU A 854 19.07 23.08 0.87
CA LEU A 854 18.37 24.37 1.00
C LEU A 854 19.24 25.50 0.45
N ILE A 855 18.64 26.35 -0.39
CA ILE A 855 19.34 27.44 -1.08
C ILE A 855 18.95 28.77 -0.44
N PHE A 856 19.93 29.59 -0.10
CA PHE A 856 19.74 30.92 0.46
C PHE A 856 20.50 31.97 -0.36
N VAL A 857 19.86 33.11 -0.61
CA VAL A 857 20.48 34.31 -1.17
C VAL A 857 20.27 35.44 -0.17
N ASP A 858 21.36 36.08 0.26
CA ASP A 858 21.37 37.15 1.27
C ASP A 858 20.56 36.78 2.53
N ASN A 859 20.79 35.56 3.02
CA ASN A 859 20.11 34.93 4.16
C ASN A 859 18.60 34.69 4.02
N ARG A 860 18.02 34.87 2.83
CA ARG A 860 16.63 34.50 2.55
C ARG A 860 16.57 33.11 1.93
N LEU A 861 15.73 32.22 2.46
CA LEU A 861 15.48 30.91 1.87
C LEU A 861 14.78 31.09 0.51
N VAL A 862 15.38 30.56 -0.54
CA VAL A 862 14.90 30.67 -1.92
C VAL A 862 14.16 29.41 -2.36
N GLY A 863 14.62 28.24 -1.93
CA GLY A 863 13.99 26.96 -2.23
C GLY A 863 14.82 25.75 -1.79
N ALA A 864 14.25 24.56 -1.96
CA ALA A 864 14.92 23.29 -1.73
C ALA A 864 15.21 22.56 -3.04
N VAL A 865 16.24 21.72 -3.03
CA VAL A 865 16.63 20.88 -4.17
C VAL A 865 16.80 19.45 -3.72
N TRP A 866 15.96 18.57 -4.25
CA TRP A 866 15.91 17.16 -3.88
C TRP A 866 15.33 16.25 -4.97
N LEU A 867 14.93 16.83 -6.12
CA LEU A 867 14.35 16.10 -7.25
C LEU A 867 14.71 16.75 -8.60
N PRO A 868 14.63 16.00 -9.71
CA PRO A 868 14.76 16.54 -11.06
C PRO A 868 13.58 17.44 -11.47
N PRO A 869 13.83 18.56 -12.18
CA PRO A 869 15.14 19.11 -12.50
C PRO A 869 15.77 19.73 -11.24
N TYR A 870 17.06 19.49 -11.02
CA TYR A 870 17.79 19.97 -9.85
C TYR A 870 18.15 21.45 -10.00
N GLN A 871 17.14 22.31 -9.95
CA GLN A 871 17.26 23.74 -10.18
C GLN A 871 16.33 24.55 -9.26
N VAL A 872 16.72 25.79 -8.96
CA VAL A 872 15.89 26.75 -8.21
C VAL A 872 15.85 28.09 -8.93
N ASP A 873 14.68 28.68 -9.04
CA ASP A 873 14.51 30.05 -9.55
C ASP A 873 14.99 31.07 -8.49
N VAL A 874 16.06 31.79 -8.81
CA VAL A 874 16.68 32.82 -7.95
C VAL A 874 16.43 34.24 -8.45
N THR A 875 15.63 34.41 -9.51
CA THR A 875 15.47 35.67 -10.27
C THR A 875 15.13 36.85 -9.37
N GLN A 876 14.14 36.70 -8.49
CA GLN A 876 13.65 37.78 -7.63
C GLN A 876 14.52 38.07 -6.40
N TYR A 877 15.57 37.26 -6.16
CA TYR A 877 16.40 37.34 -4.97
C TYR A 877 17.76 37.97 -5.22
N LEU A 878 18.22 37.97 -6.49
CA LEU A 878 19.52 38.52 -6.86
C LEU A 878 19.43 40.02 -7.13
N HIS A 879 20.51 40.73 -6.80
CA HIS A 879 20.70 42.14 -7.15
C HIS A 879 22.05 42.39 -7.82
N ALA A 880 22.20 43.57 -8.42
CA ALA A 880 23.45 43.93 -9.09
C ALA A 880 24.60 44.02 -8.08
N GLY A 881 25.77 43.53 -8.48
CA GLY A 881 26.95 43.50 -7.60
C GLY A 881 27.00 42.24 -6.76
N ASP A 882 27.42 42.38 -5.49
CA ASP A 882 27.80 41.27 -4.65
C ASP A 882 26.58 40.71 -3.91
N ASN A 883 26.36 39.39 -4.01
CA ASN A 883 25.29 38.66 -3.35
C ASN A 883 25.91 37.53 -2.52
N GLN A 884 25.34 37.21 -1.35
CA GLN A 884 25.78 36.08 -0.53
C GLN A 884 24.97 34.83 -0.88
N LEU A 885 25.61 33.84 -1.50
CA LEU A 885 25.02 32.52 -1.75
C LEU A 885 25.40 31.56 -0.63
N LYS A 886 24.40 30.95 0.01
CA LYS A 886 24.56 29.91 1.01
C LYS A 886 23.74 28.67 0.64
N ILE A 887 24.37 27.49 0.63
CA ILE A 887 23.73 26.21 0.32
C ILE A 887 23.94 25.28 1.51
N VAL A 888 22.86 24.77 2.10
CA VAL A 888 22.93 23.80 3.20
C VAL A 888 22.58 22.43 2.65
N VAL A 889 23.54 21.50 2.63
CA VAL A 889 23.37 20.16 2.05
C VAL A 889 23.33 19.12 3.16
N GLY A 890 22.35 18.21 3.10
CA GLY A 890 22.23 17.06 3.99
C GLY A 890 22.33 15.75 3.20
N ASN A 891 23.17 14.84 3.66
CA ASN A 891 23.33 13.51 3.07
C ASN A 891 22.50 12.42 3.79
N LEU A 892 22.88 11.16 3.60
CA LEU A 892 22.28 10.00 4.27
C LEU A 892 22.98 9.68 5.59
N ALA A 893 22.23 9.12 6.54
CA ALA A 893 22.75 8.70 7.85
C ALA A 893 23.60 7.41 7.79
N ILE A 894 23.64 6.74 6.64
CA ILE A 894 24.28 5.42 6.48
C ILE A 894 25.81 5.45 6.62
N ASN A 895 26.47 6.58 6.29
CA ASN A 895 27.93 6.66 6.36
C ASN A 895 28.45 6.64 7.81
N GLU A 896 27.75 7.28 8.76
CA GLU A 896 28.10 7.20 10.19
C GLU A 896 28.00 5.77 10.73
N LYS A 897 27.01 4.98 10.25
CA LYS A 897 26.91 3.56 10.64
C LYS A 897 28.11 2.72 10.19
N LEU A 898 28.68 3.04 9.03
CA LEU A 898 29.86 2.35 8.52
C LEU A 898 31.10 2.70 9.35
N ARG A 899 31.19 3.94 9.85
CA ARG A 899 32.24 4.37 10.79
C ARG A 899 32.23 3.54 12.07
N HIS A 900 31.08 3.45 12.75
CA HIS A 900 30.96 2.65 13.98
C HIS A 900 31.26 1.17 13.77
N SER A 901 30.89 0.62 12.61
CA SER A 901 31.17 -0.78 12.26
C SER A 901 32.66 -1.04 12.00
N ALA A 902 33.41 -0.03 11.55
CA ALA A 902 34.85 -0.09 11.34
C ALA A 902 35.65 0.07 12.65
N ASP A 903 35.15 0.88 13.59
CA ASP A 903 35.85 1.22 14.83
C ASP A 903 35.55 0.24 16.00
N SER A 904 34.45 -0.54 15.95
CA SER A 904 34.13 -1.54 16.99
C SER A 904 33.09 -2.58 16.52
N PRO A 905 33.45 -3.88 16.37
CA PRO A 905 32.46 -4.93 16.19
C PRO A 905 31.75 -5.20 17.52
N SER A 906 30.63 -4.52 17.79
CA SER A 906 29.86 -4.71 19.02
C SER A 906 29.34 -6.16 19.15
N PRO A 907 29.55 -6.85 20.30
CA PRO A 907 29.03 -8.19 20.56
C PRO A 907 27.50 -8.29 20.62
N LEU A 908 26.78 -7.18 20.82
CA LEU A 908 25.31 -7.18 20.99
C LEU A 908 24.55 -7.47 19.70
N ILE A 909 25.20 -7.32 18.54
CA ILE A 909 24.62 -7.75 17.26
C ILE A 909 24.56 -9.28 17.17
N GLN A 910 25.36 -10.03 17.95
CA GLN A 910 25.35 -11.49 17.91
C GLN A 910 24.13 -12.11 18.62
N CYS A 911 23.56 -11.48 19.65
CA CYS A 911 22.36 -12.02 20.30
C CYS A 911 21.11 -11.95 19.40
N GLN A 912 21.08 -11.04 18.42
CA GLN A 912 20.02 -10.93 17.42
C GLN A 912 20.14 -11.98 16.28
N THR A 913 21.12 -12.88 16.32
CA THR A 913 21.46 -13.80 15.21
C THR A 913 21.36 -15.30 15.54
N ARG A 914 20.79 -15.68 16.70
CA ARG A 914 20.57 -17.11 17.00
C ARG A 914 19.46 -17.75 16.18
N GLU A 915 18.69 -16.98 15.42
CA GLU A 915 17.87 -17.51 14.33
C GLU A 915 18.55 -17.27 12.97
N LYS A 916 18.49 -18.28 12.10
CA LYS A 916 19.11 -18.38 10.77
C LYS A 916 18.64 -17.27 9.80
N GLN A 917 18.97 -16.01 10.03
CA GLN A 917 18.75 -14.92 9.07
C GLN A 917 20.08 -14.43 8.48
N PRO A 918 20.49 -14.91 7.29
CA PRO A 918 21.69 -14.41 6.60
C PRO A 918 21.64 -12.90 6.25
N ARG A 919 20.48 -12.24 6.39
CA ARG A 919 20.24 -10.83 6.05
C ARG A 919 20.84 -9.79 7.02
N LEU A 920 21.18 -10.18 8.26
CA LEU A 920 21.77 -9.27 9.26
C LEU A 920 23.29 -9.05 9.10
N LYS A 921 23.98 -9.91 8.34
CA LYS A 921 25.44 -9.80 8.12
C LYS A 921 25.86 -8.77 7.05
N LEU A 922 24.92 -8.16 6.32
CA LEU A 922 25.24 -7.38 5.11
C LEU A 922 25.79 -5.96 5.35
N ILE A 923 25.73 -5.42 6.56
CA ILE A 923 26.08 -4.01 6.84
C ILE A 923 27.61 -3.81 7.02
N GLN A 924 28.41 -4.87 7.01
CA GLN A 924 29.84 -4.81 7.34
C GLN A 924 30.78 -4.69 6.12
N SER A 925 30.27 -4.47 4.90
CA SER A 925 31.13 -4.35 3.72
C SER A 925 31.30 -2.90 3.27
N ALA A 926 32.54 -2.51 2.95
CA ALA A 926 32.89 -1.21 2.37
C ALA A 926 32.18 -0.89 1.03
N LYS A 927 31.38 -1.82 0.49
CA LYS A 927 30.57 -1.64 -0.73
C LYS A 927 29.35 -0.73 -0.54
N HIS A 928 29.03 -0.32 0.70
CA HIS A 928 27.85 0.49 1.01
C HIS A 928 28.15 1.96 1.35
N LEU A 929 29.42 2.39 1.32
CA LEU A 929 29.78 3.79 1.47
C LEU A 929 29.09 4.58 0.36
N GLN A 930 28.18 5.49 0.73
CA GLN A 930 27.52 6.32 -0.26
C GLN A 930 28.45 7.50 -0.56
N PRO A 931 28.78 7.76 -1.83
CA PRO A 931 29.43 9.00 -2.21
C PRO A 931 28.54 10.14 -1.70
N THR A 932 29.09 11.02 -0.87
CA THR A 932 28.40 12.16 -0.30
C THR A 932 29.34 13.36 -0.42
N PRO A 933 28.83 14.54 -0.77
CA PRO A 933 28.72 14.97 -2.18
C PRO A 933 30.02 15.49 -2.78
N PHE A 934 30.26 15.22 -4.08
CA PHE A 934 30.17 16.15 -5.23
C PHE A 934 30.66 15.51 -6.53
N LEU A 935 29.85 15.67 -7.59
CA LEU A 935 30.24 15.44 -9.00
C LEU A 935 29.84 16.64 -9.91
N TRP A 936 29.64 17.86 -9.37
CA TRP A 936 28.85 18.88 -10.09
C TRP A 936 29.68 20.04 -10.64
N ARG A 937 29.06 20.76 -11.58
CA ARG A 937 29.45 22.11 -12.02
C ARG A 937 28.22 23.04 -11.91
N PRO A 938 27.89 23.56 -10.71
CA PRO A 938 26.74 24.44 -10.54
C PRO A 938 26.88 25.69 -11.40
N ARG A 939 25.77 26.17 -11.97
CA ARG A 939 25.76 27.33 -12.85
C ARG A 939 24.60 28.25 -12.52
N LEU A 940 24.82 29.55 -12.67
CA LEU A 940 23.74 30.52 -12.78
C LEU A 940 23.37 30.65 -14.26
N GLU A 941 22.23 30.08 -14.65
CA GLU A 941 21.81 29.99 -16.05
C GLU A 941 20.68 31.00 -16.37
N PRO A 942 20.88 31.89 -17.37
CA PRO A 942 19.81 32.76 -17.85
C PRO A 942 18.87 32.02 -18.81
N ASN A 943 17.56 32.09 -18.56
CA ASN A 943 16.50 31.56 -19.42
C ASN A 943 16.65 30.06 -19.71
N HIS A 944 16.89 29.25 -18.67
CA HIS A 944 17.14 27.81 -18.78
C HIS A 944 16.05 27.08 -19.60
N PRO A 945 16.42 26.22 -20.57
CA PRO A 945 15.49 25.62 -21.54
C PRO A 945 14.40 24.69 -20.96
N SER A 946 14.56 24.18 -19.73
CA SER A 946 13.51 23.39 -19.05
C SER A 946 12.30 24.23 -18.61
N TYR A 947 12.46 25.56 -18.52
CA TYR A 947 11.38 26.54 -18.36
C TYR A 947 11.29 27.57 -19.49
N ALA A 948 12.12 27.44 -20.54
CA ALA A 948 11.80 28.09 -21.80
C ALA A 948 10.39 27.65 -22.16
N LYS A 949 9.46 28.62 -22.29
CA LYS A 949 8.10 28.38 -22.77
C LYS A 949 8.21 27.33 -23.87
N PRO A 950 7.55 26.16 -23.79
CA PRO A 950 7.53 25.24 -24.92
C PRO A 950 7.13 26.10 -26.11
N ASN A 951 8.04 26.20 -27.07
CA ASN A 951 7.92 27.11 -28.18
C ASN A 951 6.56 26.83 -28.84
N PRO A 952 5.59 27.76 -28.85
CA PRO A 952 4.39 27.52 -29.62
C PRO A 952 4.82 27.61 -31.08
N LEU A 953 4.79 26.47 -31.77
CA LEU A 953 4.96 26.33 -33.22
C LEU A 953 6.41 26.42 -33.72
N ASN A 954 6.91 25.30 -34.23
CA ASN A 954 7.52 25.30 -35.56
C ASN A 954 6.88 24.14 -36.33
N LEU A 955 5.78 24.43 -37.03
CA LEU A 955 5.37 23.63 -38.17
C LEU A 955 6.33 24.00 -39.31
N SER A 956 7.25 23.11 -39.63
CA SER A 956 7.87 23.10 -40.96
C SER A 956 7.59 21.74 -41.57
N SER A 957 6.68 21.77 -42.56
CA SER A 957 6.19 20.73 -43.48
C SER A 957 5.56 19.49 -42.86
#